data_AF-A0A919AZD9-F1
#
_entry.id   AF-A0A919AZD9-F1
#
_cell.length_a   1.000
_cell.length_b   1.000
_cell.length_c   1.000
_cell.angle_alpha   90.00
_cell.angle_beta   90.00
_cell.angle_gamma   90.00
#
_symmetry.space_group_name_H-M   'P 1'
#
loop_
_entity.id
_entity.type
_entity.pdbx_description
1 polymer ?
#
loop_
_entity_poly.entity_id
_entity_poly.type
_entity_poly.pdbx_seq_one_letter_code
_entity_poly.pdbx_strand_id
1 'polypeptide(L)'
;MRPYRTDRVIPMGRTIAVCLAGLICATPILTAPPASAGTGTSGTGTSGTVAAQAVSDPGADLTDNGGAISAQYEGGSSAEAHTALIDNDTATKYLTHHPTGWVQYRSPAPAAVDRYTITSANDAPDRDPSDWTLQGSMNGTDWSVLDTRVGQTFASRHQTRGFPVANSTAYPYYRLVVSRNGGSPALQMAEWQLWSGGDGVPKAPTALTASAVGNEVDLAWTDNASDDTGYSETGYRIERSTDGTTFTPLVTVGANISSYTDSGLSTGSTYHYRLRAVGTGNVLSDYSNTARILIDPASEPIDITDLAGTVSDQYGVTGSEGHDMAVDNSVYSKYRTRHTATWLQYASAARSVVTGYALVSANDAQDRDPRSWTLRASTDGTTWAVLDTRADESFTDRGQRKRYTFANKVPYRYFRLDVTANNGSSSTQFAEWEILGTGSTTSDIPLPEAPSALTATVPAGDQIVLSWTDNSRWESAYRLERSTDGTDWNWSRTLPVGTTRYTDLGLSGNTTYVYRLRAENTAGASAYTKPLPVTTPSAEFPATWQEDWLDHTELLTQVHTDADVSIYFDKDMDRSQTWMNSYVTNLWKYTKQTYGGFGNARLAAIFHQNKYRGGHMATAFDPAHHYRNVIDLGLSNWAENDPTTRDVTSHEMAHIVEFSANGMSGSPAFDLWGDSKWAEIFQYDAYLGTGRTADAERFYNNAINKTDSFPRAGTAWFKNWFFPIWRDHGRGKVLNAFFTLQSAHFAQHNGVYVRDMNMGEFVHFWSGAAGVDLKARATTAFGWPSEYEAQLRQARLDYPDITYASAAA
;
A
#
# COMPACT_ATOMS: atom_id res chain seq x y z
N MET A 1 -14.57 -18.91 35.61
CA MET A 1 -13.44 -19.15 36.55
C MET A 1 -12.16 -19.05 35.75
N ARG A 2 -11.18 -18.26 36.20
CA ARG A 2 -9.89 -18.11 35.51
C ARG A 2 -8.92 -19.17 36.01
N PRO A 3 -8.20 -19.92 35.16
CA PRO A 3 -6.95 -20.53 35.55
C PRO A 3 -5.81 -19.50 35.51
N TYR A 4 -4.95 -19.56 36.52
CA TYR A 4 -3.72 -18.78 36.70
C TYR A 4 -2.58 -19.33 35.81
N ARG A 5 -1.77 -18.45 35.19
CA ARG A 5 -0.28 -18.49 35.11
C ARG A 5 0.26 -17.26 34.33
N THR A 6 0.95 -16.33 34.99
CA THR A 6 2.43 -16.15 35.17
C THR A 6 3.17 -15.47 34.00
N ASP A 7 3.91 -14.43 34.37
CA ASP A 7 4.69 -13.49 33.56
C ASP A 7 5.67 -14.11 32.54
N ARG A 8 5.74 -13.54 31.32
CA ARG A 8 6.92 -12.87 30.69
C ARG A 8 6.91 -12.93 29.14
N VAL A 9 7.06 -11.72 28.56
CA VAL A 9 7.98 -11.29 27.48
C VAL A 9 7.72 -11.74 26.01
N ILE A 10 7.43 -10.71 25.20
CA ILE A 10 7.24 -10.42 23.74
C ILE A 10 8.51 -10.76 22.88
N PRO A 11 8.62 -10.77 21.50
CA PRO A 11 7.75 -10.38 20.33
C PRO A 11 7.58 -11.46 19.20
N MET A 12 6.56 -11.46 18.32
CA MET A 12 6.28 -10.68 17.08
C MET A 12 7.38 -10.72 15.99
N GLY A 13 7.20 -11.46 14.89
CA GLY A 13 6.72 -11.01 13.55
C GLY A 13 7.54 -11.75 12.47
N ARG A 14 7.21 -11.97 11.18
CA ARG A 14 6.20 -11.49 10.22
C ARG A 14 6.18 -12.45 9.00
N THR A 15 5.09 -12.38 8.24
CA THR A 15 4.80 -12.59 6.78
C THR A 15 5.86 -13.19 5.85
N ILE A 16 5.45 -13.98 4.84
CA ILE A 16 5.84 -13.85 3.41
C ILE A 16 4.97 -14.71 2.48
N ALA A 17 4.71 -14.12 1.31
CA ALA A 17 3.85 -14.49 0.19
C ALA A 17 4.36 -15.62 -0.74
N VAL A 18 3.58 -15.78 -1.82
CA VAL A 18 3.94 -16.10 -3.22
C VAL A 18 3.56 -17.51 -3.71
N CYS A 19 2.82 -17.57 -4.83
CA CYS A 19 3.25 -18.32 -6.03
C CYS A 19 2.37 -18.07 -7.27
N LEU A 20 3.02 -17.60 -8.32
CA LEU A 20 2.63 -17.75 -9.73
C LEU A 20 3.42 -18.93 -10.31
N ALA A 21 2.78 -19.77 -11.13
CA ALA A 21 3.43 -20.84 -11.90
C ALA A 21 3.51 -20.45 -13.38
N GLY A 22 4.68 -20.68 -13.99
CA GLY A 22 4.92 -20.53 -15.42
C GLY A 22 4.76 -21.84 -16.20
N LEU A 23 4.64 -21.73 -17.53
CA LEU A 23 4.86 -22.82 -18.47
C LEU A 23 5.52 -22.31 -19.76
N ILE A 24 6.47 -23.10 -20.26
CA ILE A 24 7.38 -22.85 -21.39
C ILE A 24 6.78 -23.41 -22.69
N CYS A 25 6.98 -22.75 -23.85
CA CYS A 25 7.62 -23.34 -25.05
C CYS A 25 7.64 -22.45 -26.32
N ALA A 26 8.84 -22.42 -26.92
CA ALA A 26 9.20 -22.46 -28.35
C ALA A 26 8.91 -21.26 -29.30
N THR A 27 10.00 -20.78 -29.92
CA THR A 27 10.07 -19.92 -31.11
C THR A 27 9.98 -20.74 -32.41
N PRO A 28 9.72 -20.10 -33.57
CA PRO A 28 10.85 -19.84 -34.47
C PRO A 28 10.80 -18.52 -35.27
N ILE A 29 11.96 -18.25 -35.85
CA ILE A 29 12.44 -17.12 -36.67
C ILE A 29 11.70 -17.00 -38.03
N LEU A 30 11.51 -15.77 -38.54
CA LEU A 30 11.45 -15.50 -39.98
C LEU A 30 11.87 -14.06 -40.33
N THR A 31 12.58 -13.98 -41.46
CA THR A 31 13.40 -12.92 -42.04
C THR A 31 12.62 -11.92 -42.89
N ALA A 32 13.08 -10.65 -42.94
CA ALA A 32 12.78 -9.65 -44.01
C ALA A 32 13.39 -10.11 -45.37
N PRO A 33 13.08 -9.56 -46.58
CA PRO A 33 13.15 -8.12 -46.99
C PRO A 33 12.18 -7.75 -48.18
N PRO A 34 12.49 -6.85 -49.16
CA PRO A 34 12.50 -5.37 -49.15
C PRO A 34 11.68 -4.70 -50.31
N ALA A 35 11.84 -3.38 -50.42
CA ALA A 35 11.26 -2.41 -51.36
C ALA A 35 11.45 -2.65 -52.88
N SER A 36 10.65 -1.94 -53.70
CA SER A 36 10.97 -1.65 -55.10
C SER A 36 10.57 -0.22 -55.50
N ALA A 37 11.43 0.42 -56.29
CA ALA A 37 11.31 1.76 -56.85
C ALA A 37 10.96 1.73 -58.36
N GLY A 38 10.51 2.86 -58.90
CA GLY A 38 10.46 3.14 -60.36
C GLY A 38 9.88 4.54 -60.62
N THR A 39 10.69 5.57 -60.96
CA THR A 39 10.95 6.12 -62.33
C THR A 39 9.66 6.55 -63.05
N GLY A 40 9.37 7.78 -63.49
CA GLY A 40 10.17 8.93 -63.90
C GLY A 40 9.94 9.20 -65.40
N THR A 41 9.28 10.31 -65.80
CA THR A 41 9.38 10.93 -67.13
C THR A 41 8.84 12.37 -67.17
N SER A 42 9.51 13.19 -67.97
CA SER A 42 9.44 14.64 -68.20
C SER A 42 8.48 15.09 -69.32
N GLY A 43 8.02 16.36 -69.29
CA GLY A 43 7.91 17.19 -70.51
C GLY A 43 6.74 18.19 -70.67
N THR A 44 7.11 19.48 -70.75
CA THR A 44 6.52 20.61 -71.53
C THR A 44 5.43 21.53 -70.94
N GLY A 45 5.70 22.85 -71.00
CA GLY A 45 4.85 24.00 -70.60
C GLY A 45 3.68 24.27 -71.56
N THR A 46 2.77 25.23 -71.34
CA THR A 46 2.88 26.59 -70.79
C THR A 46 1.49 27.16 -70.41
N SER A 47 1.50 28.06 -69.43
CA SER A 47 0.61 29.22 -69.19
C SER A 47 -0.86 28.99 -68.78
N GLY A 48 -1.18 29.44 -67.57
CA GLY A 48 -2.54 29.57 -67.03
C GLY A 48 -2.52 30.00 -65.56
N THR A 49 -2.41 31.32 -65.34
CA THR A 49 -2.75 32.09 -64.12
C THR A 49 -2.99 31.30 -62.82
N VAL A 50 -2.00 31.33 -61.91
CA VAL A 50 -2.22 31.04 -60.49
C VAL A 50 -2.24 32.36 -59.75
N ALA A 51 -3.37 32.66 -59.11
CA ALA A 51 -3.43 33.69 -58.07
C ALA A 51 -2.37 33.35 -57.01
N ALA A 52 -1.52 34.33 -56.67
CA ALA A 52 -0.57 34.19 -55.58
C ALA A 52 -1.35 33.96 -54.29
N GLN A 53 -1.32 32.72 -53.83
CA GLN A 53 -1.91 32.27 -52.59
C GLN A 53 -1.08 32.85 -51.44
N ALA A 54 -1.73 33.61 -50.55
CA ALA A 54 -1.13 34.09 -49.32
C ALA A 54 -0.72 32.88 -48.47
N VAL A 55 0.57 32.78 -48.18
CA VAL A 55 1.09 31.90 -47.13
C VAL A 55 1.77 32.83 -46.14
N SER A 56 1.01 33.36 -45.19
CA SER A 56 1.57 33.87 -43.94
C SER A 56 1.84 32.66 -43.06
N ASP A 57 3.09 32.48 -42.65
CA ASP A 57 3.48 31.48 -41.66
C ASP A 57 2.69 31.74 -40.36
N PRO A 58 1.93 30.77 -39.81
CA PRO A 58 1.21 30.97 -38.55
C PRO A 58 2.18 31.26 -37.41
N GLY A 59 1.98 32.38 -36.70
CA GLY A 59 2.81 32.77 -35.56
C GLY A 59 3.98 33.70 -35.89
N ALA A 60 4.04 34.24 -37.10
CA ALA A 60 5.07 35.21 -37.50
C ALA A 60 4.79 36.61 -36.95
N ASP A 61 5.84 37.30 -36.51
CA ASP A 61 5.80 38.74 -36.28
C ASP A 61 5.72 39.46 -37.64
N LEU A 62 4.60 40.12 -37.86
CA LEU A 62 4.31 40.88 -39.06
C LEU A 62 5.28 42.04 -39.23
N THR A 63 5.87 42.57 -38.15
CA THR A 63 6.83 43.68 -38.27
C THR A 63 8.15 43.27 -38.91
N ASP A 64 8.46 41.96 -38.95
CA ASP A 64 9.67 41.40 -39.55
C ASP A 64 9.56 41.08 -41.04
N ASN A 65 8.38 41.24 -41.64
CA ASN A 65 8.13 40.78 -43.01
C ASN A 65 8.66 41.73 -44.11
N GLY A 66 9.48 42.70 -43.75
CA GLY A 66 10.06 43.68 -44.67
C GLY A 66 9.12 44.83 -45.06
N GLY A 67 8.06 45.06 -44.28
CA GLY A 67 7.20 46.24 -44.39
C GLY A 67 7.86 47.56 -43.97
N ALA A 68 7.09 48.64 -44.08
CA ALA A 68 7.57 49.98 -43.76
C ALA A 68 6.85 50.54 -42.53
N ILE A 69 7.62 50.97 -41.52
CA ILE A 69 7.12 51.72 -40.37
C ILE A 69 7.20 53.23 -40.62
N SER A 70 6.32 53.99 -39.97
CA SER A 70 6.30 55.44 -39.95
C SER A 70 5.69 55.94 -38.64
N ALA A 71 5.99 57.17 -38.24
CA ALA A 71 5.42 57.80 -37.05
C ALA A 71 4.86 59.19 -37.36
N GLN A 72 3.92 59.66 -36.53
CA GLN A 72 3.40 61.02 -36.60
C GLN A 72 4.49 62.07 -36.35
N TYR A 73 5.37 61.76 -35.41
CA TYR A 73 6.47 62.59 -34.99
C TYR A 73 7.73 61.75 -35.06
N GLU A 74 8.82 62.34 -35.55
CA GLU A 74 10.09 61.63 -35.60
C GLU A 74 10.78 61.60 -34.23
N GLY A 75 11.74 60.67 -34.13
CA GLY A 75 12.63 60.55 -32.98
C GLY A 75 13.50 61.79 -32.76
N GLY A 76 13.86 62.06 -31.51
CA GLY A 76 14.75 63.19 -31.17
C GLY A 76 16.17 63.07 -31.74
N SER A 77 16.58 61.86 -32.13
CA SER A 77 17.86 61.55 -32.77
C SER A 77 17.74 60.33 -33.68
N SER A 78 18.74 60.06 -34.52
CA SER A 78 18.75 58.85 -35.37
C SER A 78 18.80 57.55 -34.57
N ALA A 79 19.35 57.57 -33.35
CA ALA A 79 19.35 56.42 -32.44
C ALA A 79 18.00 56.25 -31.71
N GLU A 80 17.12 57.24 -31.79
CA GLU A 80 15.80 57.24 -31.15
C GLU A 80 14.64 57.32 -32.16
N ALA A 81 14.92 56.99 -33.41
CA ALA A 81 13.96 57.05 -34.52
C ALA A 81 12.89 55.96 -34.40
N HIS A 82 11.75 56.16 -35.09
CA HIS A 82 10.62 55.22 -35.06
C HIS A 82 10.96 53.82 -35.59
N THR A 83 12.06 53.66 -36.34
CA THR A 83 12.56 52.36 -36.80
C THR A 83 13.02 51.45 -35.66
N ALA A 84 13.36 52.03 -34.49
CA ALA A 84 13.70 51.27 -33.30
C ALA A 84 12.53 50.41 -32.79
N LEU A 85 11.28 50.73 -33.16
CA LEU A 85 10.10 50.00 -32.69
C LEU A 85 9.92 48.61 -33.31
N ILE A 86 10.73 48.25 -34.31
CA ILE A 86 10.60 47.00 -35.05
C ILE A 86 11.97 46.38 -35.36
N ASP A 87 13.01 46.74 -34.61
CA ASP A 87 14.37 46.26 -34.87
C ASP A 87 14.72 44.98 -34.10
N ASN A 88 13.77 44.48 -33.29
CA ASN A 88 13.90 43.34 -32.39
C ASN A 88 15.00 43.52 -31.34
N ASP A 89 15.39 44.75 -31.03
CA ASP A 89 16.33 45.08 -29.98
C ASP A 89 15.67 45.95 -28.91
N THR A 90 15.19 45.27 -27.86
CA THR A 90 14.59 45.93 -26.68
C THR A 90 15.51 46.94 -25.97
N ALA A 91 16.81 47.00 -26.29
CA ALA A 91 17.74 47.99 -25.76
C ALA A 91 17.68 49.34 -26.51
N THR A 92 17.17 49.36 -27.75
CA THR A 92 16.92 50.59 -28.51
C THR A 92 15.56 51.18 -28.10
N LYS A 93 15.27 52.42 -28.51
CA LYS A 93 13.98 53.05 -28.22
C LYS A 93 13.59 54.05 -29.26
N TYR A 94 12.30 54.20 -29.48
CA TYR A 94 11.73 55.41 -30.05
C TYR A 94 11.44 56.41 -28.94
N LEU A 95 11.85 57.67 -29.11
CA LEU A 95 11.53 58.77 -28.20
C LEU A 95 11.12 60.00 -29.00
N THR A 96 9.91 60.49 -28.75
CA THR A 96 9.42 61.76 -29.30
C THR A 96 9.09 62.75 -28.18
N HIS A 97 9.33 64.05 -28.43
CA HIS A 97 9.07 65.13 -27.47
C HIS A 97 7.59 65.58 -27.51
N HIS A 98 6.70 64.62 -27.73
CA HIS A 98 5.26 64.78 -27.68
C HIS A 98 4.69 63.70 -26.75
N PRO A 99 3.69 64.01 -25.90
CA PRO A 99 3.15 63.04 -24.94
C PRO A 99 2.24 61.99 -25.60
N THR A 100 1.86 62.22 -26.86
CA THR A 100 0.94 61.39 -27.65
C THR A 100 1.39 61.36 -29.10
N GLY A 101 0.94 60.36 -29.85
CA GLY A 101 1.24 60.24 -31.27
C GLY A 101 0.80 58.90 -31.82
N TRP A 102 0.80 58.76 -33.14
CA TRP A 102 0.60 57.47 -33.79
C TRP A 102 1.90 56.93 -34.39
N VAL A 103 2.01 55.60 -34.40
CA VAL A 103 2.97 54.84 -35.20
C VAL A 103 2.21 53.87 -36.10
N GLN A 104 2.73 53.62 -37.29
CA GLN A 104 2.03 52.88 -38.32
C GLN A 104 2.97 51.94 -39.06
N TYR A 105 2.54 50.70 -39.19
CA TYR A 105 3.20 49.69 -40.01
C TYR A 105 2.40 49.42 -41.29
N ARG A 106 3.10 49.38 -42.43
CA ARG A 106 2.57 48.94 -43.72
C ARG A 106 3.23 47.62 -44.10
N SER A 107 2.48 46.54 -43.98
CA SER A 107 2.91 45.21 -44.40
C SER A 107 2.93 45.08 -45.95
N PRO A 108 3.88 44.35 -46.55
CA PRO A 108 3.89 44.02 -47.97
C PRO A 108 2.70 43.14 -48.39
N ALA A 109 2.13 42.37 -47.45
CA ALA A 109 0.95 41.52 -47.66
C ALA A 109 -0.07 41.69 -46.52
N PRO A 110 -1.38 41.79 -46.79
CA PRO A 110 -2.39 41.84 -45.73
C PRO A 110 -2.33 40.60 -44.83
N ALA A 111 -2.37 40.80 -43.52
CA ALA A 111 -2.42 39.73 -42.52
C ALA A 111 -3.46 40.08 -41.47
N ALA A 112 -4.08 39.08 -40.84
CA ALA A 112 -5.02 39.29 -39.75
C ALA A 112 -4.25 39.25 -38.43
N VAL A 113 -3.93 40.42 -37.88
CA VAL A 113 -3.30 40.53 -36.56
C VAL A 113 -4.30 40.11 -35.49
N ASP A 114 -3.90 39.16 -34.65
CA ASP A 114 -4.66 38.61 -33.51
C ASP A 114 -4.04 38.97 -32.16
N ARG A 115 -2.82 39.51 -32.14
CA ARG A 115 -2.14 40.02 -30.94
C ARG A 115 -1.11 41.09 -31.33
N TYR A 116 -0.87 42.04 -30.44
CA TYR A 116 0.30 42.93 -30.51
C TYR A 116 1.02 42.98 -29.17
N THR A 117 2.30 43.35 -29.19
CA THR A 117 3.10 43.55 -27.98
C THR A 117 3.61 44.98 -27.92
N ILE A 118 3.81 45.51 -26.72
CA ILE A 118 4.50 46.80 -26.50
C ILE A 118 5.58 46.57 -25.46
N THR A 119 6.79 47.07 -25.71
CA THR A 119 7.91 47.01 -24.75
C THR A 119 8.24 48.39 -24.21
N SER A 120 8.35 48.50 -22.87
CA SER A 120 8.80 49.75 -22.21
C SER A 120 10.27 50.04 -22.50
N ALA A 121 10.65 51.32 -22.61
CA ALA A 121 12.04 51.69 -22.87
C ALA A 121 12.94 51.55 -21.62
N ASN A 122 14.10 52.22 -21.60
CA ASN A 122 15.15 52.01 -20.59
C ASN A 122 15.15 53.01 -19.42
N ASP A 123 14.79 54.29 -19.60
CA ASP A 123 15.12 55.36 -18.63
C ASP A 123 13.97 56.05 -17.83
N ALA A 124 12.78 56.32 -18.41
CA ALA A 124 11.72 57.04 -17.67
C ALA A 124 10.27 56.47 -17.76
N PRO A 125 9.73 55.78 -16.72
CA PRO A 125 8.40 55.16 -16.76
C PRO A 125 7.21 56.08 -17.07
N ASP A 126 7.30 57.37 -16.73
CA ASP A 126 6.26 58.37 -16.99
C ASP A 126 6.08 58.68 -18.49
N ARG A 127 7.04 58.27 -19.34
CA ARG A 127 6.99 58.43 -20.80
C ARG A 127 6.38 57.23 -21.52
N ASP A 128 6.17 56.11 -20.84
CA ASP A 128 5.66 54.89 -21.47
C ASP A 128 4.16 55.07 -21.83
N PRO A 129 3.63 54.44 -22.88
CA PRO A 129 2.21 54.50 -23.23
C PRO A 129 1.34 54.01 -22.08
N SER A 130 0.23 54.70 -21.82
CA SER A 130 -0.77 54.29 -20.83
C SER A 130 -2.14 54.02 -21.45
N ASP A 131 -2.54 54.85 -22.43
CA ASP A 131 -3.78 54.70 -23.17
C ASP A 131 -3.49 54.72 -24.66
N TRP A 132 -4.09 53.79 -25.41
CA TRP A 132 -3.93 53.74 -26.87
C TRP A 132 -5.06 52.98 -27.56
N THR A 133 -5.13 53.15 -28.87
CA THR A 133 -6.02 52.42 -29.76
C THR A 133 -5.20 51.76 -30.87
N LEU A 134 -5.37 50.45 -31.06
CA LEU A 134 -4.86 49.75 -32.23
C LEU A 134 -5.93 49.76 -33.34
N GLN A 135 -5.52 50.08 -34.56
CA GLN A 135 -6.40 50.19 -35.72
C GLN A 135 -5.85 49.44 -36.93
N GLY A 136 -6.74 48.90 -37.77
CA GLY A 136 -6.43 48.28 -39.06
C GLY A 136 -7.04 49.06 -40.23
N SER A 137 -6.39 49.08 -41.38
CA SER A 137 -6.88 49.76 -42.58
C SER A 137 -6.50 49.05 -43.88
N MET A 138 -7.39 49.07 -44.86
CA MET A 138 -7.16 48.54 -46.22
C MET A 138 -6.42 49.53 -47.13
N ASN A 139 -6.51 50.82 -46.85
CA ASN A 139 -6.03 51.90 -47.74
C ASN A 139 -5.13 52.93 -47.05
N GLY A 140 -4.93 52.83 -45.74
CA GLY A 140 -4.12 53.76 -44.94
C GLY A 140 -4.85 55.06 -44.55
N THR A 141 -6.11 55.25 -44.96
CA THR A 141 -6.92 56.43 -44.67
C THR A 141 -8.18 56.13 -43.86
N ASP A 142 -8.84 55.00 -44.13
CA ASP A 142 -10.05 54.56 -43.42
C ASP A 142 -9.68 53.49 -42.39
N TRP A 143 -9.91 53.78 -41.11
CA TRP A 143 -9.40 52.96 -40.01
C TRP A 143 -10.53 52.30 -39.24
N SER A 144 -10.41 50.99 -39.04
CA SER A 144 -11.24 50.21 -38.12
C SER A 144 -10.50 50.05 -36.79
N VAL A 145 -11.17 50.34 -35.67
CA VAL A 145 -10.63 50.09 -34.33
C VAL A 145 -10.63 48.59 -34.06
N LEU A 146 -9.48 48.05 -33.68
CA LEU A 146 -9.29 46.64 -33.37
C LEU A 146 -9.15 46.39 -31.86
N ASP A 147 -8.50 47.31 -31.15
CA ASP A 147 -8.33 47.23 -29.69
C ASP A 147 -8.22 48.63 -29.08
N THR A 148 -8.63 48.78 -27.82
CA THR A 148 -8.49 50.01 -27.04
C THR A 148 -8.09 49.67 -25.62
N ARG A 149 -6.97 50.26 -25.16
CA ARG A 149 -6.44 50.07 -23.81
C ARG A 149 -6.38 51.40 -23.08
N VAL A 150 -6.64 51.35 -21.78
CA VAL A 150 -6.63 52.51 -20.89
C VAL A 150 -5.92 52.13 -19.59
N GLY A 151 -5.13 53.06 -19.04
CA GLY A 151 -4.51 52.95 -17.73
C GLY A 151 -3.49 51.83 -17.62
N GLN A 152 -2.83 51.48 -18.72
CA GLN A 152 -1.78 50.47 -18.71
C GLN A 152 -0.51 51.02 -18.05
N THR A 153 0.23 50.11 -17.41
CA THR A 153 1.52 50.37 -16.76
C THR A 153 2.51 49.26 -17.08
N PHE A 154 3.80 49.54 -16.90
CA PHE A 154 4.90 48.59 -17.03
C PHE A 154 5.62 48.51 -15.68
N ALA A 155 5.67 47.31 -15.10
CA ALA A 155 6.20 47.05 -13.77
C ALA A 155 7.74 47.12 -13.71
N SER A 156 8.40 46.90 -14.85
CA SER A 156 9.85 46.97 -15.02
C SER A 156 10.21 47.62 -16.35
N ARG A 157 11.50 47.96 -16.53
CA ARG A 157 12.04 48.48 -17.79
C ARG A 157 12.35 47.35 -18.75
N HIS A 158 12.30 47.63 -20.05
CA HIS A 158 12.40 46.60 -21.09
C HIS A 158 11.32 45.51 -20.95
N GLN A 159 10.18 45.83 -20.31
CA GLN A 159 9.10 44.88 -20.12
C GLN A 159 8.24 44.84 -21.37
N THR A 160 8.22 43.71 -22.05
CA THR A 160 7.27 43.41 -23.12
C THR A 160 5.93 42.98 -22.52
N ARG A 161 4.83 43.59 -22.98
CA ARG A 161 3.47 43.18 -22.62
C ARG A 161 2.68 42.87 -23.89
N GLY A 162 2.08 41.68 -23.94
CA GLY A 162 1.19 41.27 -25.02
C GLY A 162 -0.26 41.68 -24.78
N PHE A 163 -0.99 41.93 -25.87
CA PHE A 163 -2.38 42.33 -25.88
C PHE A 163 -3.14 41.57 -26.99
N PRO A 164 -4.07 40.67 -26.64
CA PRO A 164 -4.84 39.94 -27.64
C PRO A 164 -5.89 40.85 -28.29
N VAL A 165 -6.19 40.56 -29.55
CA VAL A 165 -7.09 41.31 -30.42
C VAL A 165 -8.04 40.34 -31.11
N ALA A 166 -9.34 40.53 -30.92
CA ALA A 166 -10.36 39.75 -31.62
C ALA A 166 -10.54 40.24 -33.07
N ASN A 167 -9.56 39.98 -33.93
CA ASN A 167 -9.58 40.38 -35.34
C ASN A 167 -9.30 39.19 -36.26
N SER A 168 -10.24 38.95 -37.18
CA SER A 168 -10.10 37.97 -38.27
C SER A 168 -9.96 38.61 -39.64
N THR A 169 -9.99 39.94 -39.72
CA THR A 169 -9.85 40.67 -40.98
C THR A 169 -8.39 40.96 -41.26
N ALA A 170 -7.91 40.61 -42.46
CA ALA A 170 -6.55 40.88 -42.88
C ALA A 170 -6.39 42.32 -43.38
N TYR A 171 -5.47 43.08 -42.77
CA TYR A 171 -5.18 44.46 -43.18
C TYR A 171 -3.71 44.60 -43.63
N PRO A 172 -3.43 45.39 -44.67
CA PRO A 172 -2.06 45.78 -45.03
C PRO A 172 -1.52 46.94 -44.18
N TYR A 173 -2.38 47.70 -43.48
CA TYR A 173 -1.96 48.80 -42.61
C TYR A 173 -2.44 48.58 -41.17
N TYR A 174 -1.53 48.76 -40.22
CA TYR A 174 -1.80 48.75 -38.79
C TYR A 174 -1.29 50.03 -38.16
N ARG A 175 -2.05 50.63 -37.24
CA ARG A 175 -1.68 51.89 -36.57
C ARG A 175 -1.96 51.80 -35.08
N LEU A 176 -0.95 52.08 -34.27
CA LEU A 176 -1.06 52.27 -32.83
C LEU A 176 -1.16 53.77 -32.55
N VAL A 177 -2.29 54.21 -31.99
CA VAL A 177 -2.54 55.61 -31.64
C VAL A 177 -2.44 55.74 -30.12
N VAL A 178 -1.32 56.27 -29.62
CA VAL A 178 -1.13 56.53 -28.19
C VAL A 178 -1.81 57.84 -27.83
N SER A 179 -2.87 57.76 -27.02
CA SER A 179 -3.68 58.90 -26.60
C SER A 179 -3.28 59.44 -25.23
N ARG A 180 -2.52 58.67 -24.43
CA ARG A 180 -1.94 59.11 -23.15
C ARG A 180 -0.70 58.29 -22.79
N ASN A 181 0.29 58.92 -22.17
CA ASN A 181 1.44 58.27 -21.54
C ASN A 181 1.35 58.36 -20.00
N GLY A 182 2.38 57.91 -19.28
CA GLY A 182 2.48 57.97 -17.82
C GLY A 182 2.56 59.37 -17.18
N GLY A 183 2.39 60.47 -17.92
CA GLY A 183 2.37 61.84 -17.40
C GLY A 183 3.53 62.74 -17.83
N SER A 184 4.43 62.26 -18.68
CA SER A 184 5.57 63.04 -19.20
C SER A 184 5.19 63.88 -20.43
N PRO A 185 5.91 64.98 -20.76
CA PRO A 185 5.73 65.67 -22.04
C PRO A 185 6.29 64.91 -23.25
N ALA A 186 6.94 63.76 -23.05
CA ALA A 186 7.54 62.93 -24.09
C ALA A 186 7.00 61.49 -24.06
N LEU A 187 6.92 60.85 -25.22
CA LEU A 187 6.48 59.46 -25.38
C LEU A 187 7.68 58.60 -25.78
N GLN A 188 7.81 57.43 -25.17
CA GLN A 188 8.83 56.46 -25.53
C GLN A 188 8.30 55.03 -25.55
N MET A 189 8.91 54.19 -26.39
CA MET A 189 8.66 52.75 -26.49
C MET A 189 9.93 52.08 -27.02
N ALA A 190 10.24 50.86 -26.56
CA ALA A 190 11.35 50.08 -27.10
C ALA A 190 10.93 49.34 -28.37
N GLU A 191 9.86 48.55 -28.28
CA GLU A 191 9.39 47.67 -29.36
C GLU A 191 7.87 47.70 -29.51
N TRP A 192 7.39 47.44 -30.72
CA TRP A 192 6.00 47.22 -31.06
C TRP A 192 5.87 46.14 -32.13
N GLN A 193 5.43 44.94 -31.72
CA GLN A 193 5.35 43.78 -32.61
C GLN A 193 3.88 43.42 -32.89
N LEU A 194 3.61 42.89 -34.08
CA LEU A 194 2.27 42.59 -34.58
C LEU A 194 2.19 41.13 -35.00
N TRP A 195 1.46 40.30 -34.28
CA TRP A 195 1.45 38.85 -34.52
C TRP A 195 0.22 38.43 -35.31
N SER A 196 0.41 37.50 -36.26
CA SER A 196 -0.68 36.90 -37.05
C SER A 196 -0.57 35.37 -37.05
N GLY A 197 -1.68 34.68 -36.76
CA GLY A 197 -1.74 33.22 -36.79
C GLY A 197 -1.08 32.55 -35.59
N GLY A 198 -0.77 33.31 -34.54
CA GLY A 198 -0.41 32.77 -33.24
C GLY A 198 -1.69 32.45 -32.50
N ASP A 199 -1.82 31.23 -32.01
CA ASP A 199 -2.97 30.62 -31.35
C ASP A 199 -3.48 31.34 -30.09
N GLY A 200 -2.95 32.52 -29.74
CA GLY A 200 -3.47 33.36 -28.67
C GLY A 200 -3.53 32.58 -27.34
N VAL A 201 -2.63 31.63 -27.16
CA VAL A 201 -2.56 30.74 -26.01
C VAL A 201 -1.16 30.81 -25.41
N PRO A 202 -0.99 30.44 -24.12
CA PRO A 202 0.34 30.31 -23.56
C PRO A 202 1.18 29.31 -24.36
N LYS A 203 2.50 29.45 -24.39
CA LYS A 203 3.38 28.47 -25.06
C LYS A 203 3.35 27.13 -24.31
N ALA A 204 3.35 26.03 -25.07
CA ALA A 204 3.34 24.69 -24.50
C ALA A 204 4.61 24.40 -23.67
N PRO A 205 4.49 23.70 -22.53
CA PRO A 205 5.64 23.20 -21.78
C PRO A 205 6.49 22.25 -22.63
N THR A 206 7.78 22.22 -22.38
CA THR A 206 8.70 21.29 -23.07
C THR A 206 9.55 20.49 -22.09
N ALA A 207 10.30 19.51 -22.60
CA ALA A 207 11.23 18.69 -21.81
C ALA A 207 10.57 18.04 -20.58
N LEU A 208 9.31 17.59 -20.71
CA LEU A 208 8.67 16.82 -19.65
C LEU A 208 9.45 15.52 -19.44
N THR A 209 9.89 15.32 -18.21
CA THR A 209 10.52 14.11 -17.71
C THR A 209 9.70 13.52 -16.57
N ALA A 210 9.83 12.21 -16.37
CA ALA A 210 9.21 11.48 -15.29
C ALA A 210 10.27 10.58 -14.65
N SER A 211 10.40 10.63 -13.33
CA SER A 211 11.29 9.77 -12.55
C SER A 211 10.52 9.08 -11.42
N ALA A 212 10.72 7.77 -11.27
CA ALA A 212 10.04 6.98 -10.24
C ALA A 212 10.70 7.17 -8.85
N VAL A 213 9.95 7.84 -8.00
CA VAL A 213 9.93 7.99 -6.53
C VAL A 213 9.41 6.80 -5.76
N GLY A 214 9.86 5.58 -6.01
CA GLY A 214 9.20 4.44 -5.41
C GLY A 214 7.82 4.15 -6.01
N ASN A 215 6.71 4.29 -5.26
CA ASN A 215 5.34 4.29 -5.79
C ASN A 215 4.82 5.69 -6.18
N GLU A 216 5.71 6.67 -6.25
CA GLU A 216 5.44 8.03 -6.74
C GLU A 216 6.19 8.30 -8.05
N VAL A 217 5.73 9.29 -8.81
CA VAL A 217 6.42 9.80 -10.00
C VAL A 217 6.61 11.29 -9.86
N ASP A 218 7.87 11.71 -9.84
CA ASP A 218 8.27 13.10 -9.95
C ASP A 218 8.30 13.51 -11.43
N LEU A 219 7.48 14.49 -11.77
CA LEU A 219 7.46 15.15 -13.06
C LEU A 219 8.25 16.44 -12.98
N ALA A 220 9.05 16.73 -14.00
CA ALA A 220 9.70 18.02 -14.18
C ALA A 220 9.62 18.45 -15.64
N TRP A 221 9.40 19.74 -15.89
CA TRP A 221 9.28 20.31 -17.24
C TRP A 221 9.90 21.71 -17.32
N THR A 222 10.17 22.15 -18.55
CA THR A 222 10.52 23.53 -18.86
C THR A 222 9.25 24.34 -19.09
N ASP A 223 9.07 25.33 -18.23
CA ASP A 223 8.10 26.41 -18.39
C ASP A 223 8.49 27.28 -19.59
N ASN A 224 7.61 27.37 -20.58
CA ASN A 224 7.76 28.27 -21.72
C ASN A 224 6.68 29.35 -21.74
N ALA A 225 5.72 29.30 -20.82
CA ALA A 225 4.55 30.15 -20.79
C ALA A 225 4.97 31.57 -20.38
N SER A 226 5.08 32.46 -21.37
CA SER A 226 5.45 33.86 -21.14
C SER A 226 4.22 34.78 -21.13
N ASP A 227 4.25 35.79 -20.25
CA ASP A 227 3.26 36.89 -20.20
C ASP A 227 3.22 37.74 -21.49
N ASP A 228 4.20 37.59 -22.37
CA ASP A 228 4.29 38.20 -23.70
C ASP A 228 3.17 37.74 -24.66
N THR A 229 2.48 36.64 -24.34
CA THR A 229 1.38 36.13 -25.18
C THR A 229 0.06 36.89 -25.02
N GLY A 230 -0.03 37.81 -24.05
CA GLY A 230 -1.28 38.51 -23.69
C GLY A 230 -2.25 37.67 -22.85
N TYR A 231 -1.88 36.44 -22.52
CA TYR A 231 -2.57 35.55 -21.59
C TYR A 231 -1.59 35.17 -20.49
N SER A 232 -1.66 35.87 -19.35
CA SER A 232 -0.83 35.52 -18.21
C SER A 232 -1.11 34.08 -17.79
N GLU A 233 -0.03 33.35 -17.56
CA GLU A 233 -0.06 31.97 -17.10
C GLU A 233 -0.77 31.91 -15.74
N THR A 234 -1.78 31.07 -15.63
CA THR A 234 -2.52 30.81 -14.39
C THR A 234 -2.23 29.43 -13.82
N GLY A 235 -1.61 28.53 -14.60
CA GLY A 235 -1.17 27.23 -14.13
C GLY A 235 -0.86 26.20 -15.21
N TYR A 236 -0.72 24.94 -14.80
CA TYR A 236 -0.54 23.79 -15.69
C TYR A 236 -1.57 22.71 -15.41
N ARG A 237 -2.20 22.18 -16.46
CA ARG A 237 -3.06 21.00 -16.37
C ARG A 237 -2.28 19.75 -16.75
N ILE A 238 -2.15 18.83 -15.81
CA ILE A 238 -1.44 17.56 -15.95
C ILE A 238 -2.45 16.45 -16.21
N GLU A 239 -2.15 15.59 -17.18
CA GLU A 239 -2.96 14.40 -17.50
C GLU A 239 -2.10 13.14 -17.43
N ARG A 240 -2.75 12.04 -17.04
CA ARG A 240 -2.14 10.72 -16.87
C ARG A 240 -2.86 9.68 -17.69
N SER A 241 -2.13 8.68 -18.17
CA SER A 241 -2.63 7.52 -18.90
C SER A 241 -1.87 6.26 -18.47
N THR A 242 -2.55 5.10 -18.46
CA THR A 242 -1.95 3.78 -18.22
C THR A 242 -1.70 2.97 -19.49
N ASP A 243 -2.31 3.37 -20.61
CA ASP A 243 -2.20 2.72 -21.93
C ASP A 243 -1.38 3.55 -22.95
N GLY A 244 -1.01 4.77 -22.59
CA GLY A 244 -0.33 5.73 -23.46
C GLY A 244 -1.22 6.39 -24.51
N THR A 245 -2.52 6.08 -24.53
CA THR A 245 -3.48 6.57 -25.52
C THR A 245 -4.64 7.35 -24.91
N THR A 246 -5.17 6.87 -23.79
CA THR A 246 -6.32 7.45 -23.09
C THR A 246 -5.83 8.25 -21.89
N PHE A 247 -5.82 9.58 -22.02
CA PHE A 247 -5.38 10.49 -20.97
C PHE A 247 -6.56 11.04 -20.17
N THR A 248 -6.46 10.95 -18.84
CA THR A 248 -7.42 11.53 -17.90
C THR A 248 -6.79 12.69 -17.12
N PRO A 249 -7.54 13.75 -16.79
CA PRO A 249 -7.04 14.84 -15.94
C PRO A 249 -6.58 14.30 -14.59
N LEU A 250 -5.37 14.66 -14.19
CA LEU A 250 -4.79 14.31 -12.88
C LEU A 250 -4.93 15.48 -11.91
N VAL A 251 -4.37 16.64 -12.27
CA VAL A 251 -4.35 17.84 -11.41
C VAL A 251 -4.19 19.10 -12.27
N THR A 252 -4.57 20.26 -11.70
CA THR A 252 -4.11 21.57 -12.20
C THR A 252 -3.28 22.23 -11.10
N VAL A 253 -2.02 22.56 -11.40
CA VAL A 253 -1.11 23.27 -10.49
C VAL A 253 -1.08 24.75 -10.81
N GLY A 254 -0.63 25.59 -9.87
CA GLY A 254 -0.55 27.04 -10.07
C GLY A 254 0.52 27.45 -11.10
N ALA A 255 0.52 28.73 -11.47
CA ALA A 255 1.47 29.31 -12.42
C ALA A 255 2.94 29.17 -11.94
N ASN A 256 3.89 29.15 -12.88
CA ASN A 256 5.34 29.04 -12.67
C ASN A 256 5.79 27.77 -11.94
N ILE A 257 4.91 26.79 -11.78
CA ILE A 257 5.27 25.47 -11.25
C ILE A 257 5.92 24.69 -12.38
N SER A 258 7.11 24.13 -12.13
CA SER A 258 7.89 23.36 -13.11
C SER A 258 8.07 21.89 -12.71
N SER A 259 7.42 21.46 -11.63
CA SER A 259 7.45 20.07 -11.16
C SER A 259 6.17 19.66 -10.42
N TYR A 260 5.89 18.36 -10.39
CA TYR A 260 4.75 17.78 -9.67
C TYR A 260 5.01 16.31 -9.33
N THR A 261 4.61 15.88 -8.14
CA THR A 261 4.71 14.47 -7.71
C THR A 261 3.34 13.80 -7.73
N ASP A 262 3.19 12.73 -8.51
CA ASP A 262 2.01 11.87 -8.55
C ASP A 262 2.23 10.64 -7.66
N SER A 263 1.42 10.46 -6.61
CA SER A 263 1.64 9.44 -5.58
C SER A 263 0.58 8.34 -5.57
N GLY A 264 0.86 7.24 -4.85
CA GLY A 264 -0.08 6.13 -4.69
C GLY A 264 -0.25 5.27 -5.94
N LEU A 265 0.80 5.17 -6.77
CA LEU A 265 0.78 4.42 -8.01
C LEU A 265 0.96 2.92 -7.77
N SER A 266 0.40 2.11 -8.66
CA SER A 266 0.54 0.66 -8.59
C SER A 266 1.88 0.23 -9.18
N THR A 267 2.64 -0.56 -8.42
CA THR A 267 3.92 -1.13 -8.88
C THR A 267 3.70 -2.09 -10.04
N GLY A 268 4.71 -2.24 -10.90
CA GLY A 268 4.62 -3.01 -12.16
C GLY A 268 3.80 -2.36 -13.26
N SER A 269 3.19 -1.19 -13.01
CA SER A 269 2.38 -0.47 -13.99
C SER A 269 3.19 0.60 -14.73
N THR A 270 2.92 0.76 -16.03
CA THR A 270 3.46 1.87 -16.82
C THR A 270 2.50 3.05 -16.78
N TYR A 271 3.03 4.24 -16.54
CA TYR A 271 2.30 5.49 -16.61
C TYR A 271 2.88 6.41 -17.68
N HIS A 272 1.99 7.17 -18.30
CA HIS A 272 2.28 8.17 -19.31
C HIS A 272 1.73 9.51 -18.83
N TYR A 273 2.54 10.55 -18.94
CA TYR A 273 2.18 11.91 -18.52
C TYR A 273 2.32 12.87 -19.68
N ARG A 274 1.42 13.84 -19.73
CA ARG A 274 1.53 15.05 -20.56
C ARG A 274 0.91 16.21 -19.81
N LEU A 275 1.34 17.43 -20.10
CA LEU A 275 0.74 18.62 -19.52
C LEU A 275 0.61 19.73 -20.56
N ARG A 276 -0.16 20.75 -20.22
CA ARG A 276 -0.30 21.98 -21.01
C ARG A 276 -0.46 23.18 -20.08
N ALA A 277 -0.03 24.34 -20.55
CA ALA A 277 -0.19 25.60 -19.85
C ALA A 277 -1.66 26.05 -19.88
N VAL A 278 -2.07 26.72 -18.80
CA VAL A 278 -3.37 27.33 -18.61
C VAL A 278 -3.14 28.83 -18.48
N GLY A 279 -3.77 29.61 -19.34
CA GLY A 279 -3.72 31.07 -19.34
C GLY A 279 -4.96 31.70 -18.71
N THR A 280 -4.93 33.01 -18.57
CA THR A 280 -6.08 33.80 -18.10
C THR A 280 -7.31 33.53 -18.96
N GLY A 281 -8.48 33.32 -18.34
CA GLY A 281 -9.71 32.92 -19.04
C GLY A 281 -9.78 31.43 -19.39
N ASN A 282 -8.91 30.59 -18.81
CA ASN A 282 -8.84 29.14 -19.04
C ASN A 282 -8.52 28.76 -20.50
N VAL A 283 -7.76 29.63 -21.16
CA VAL A 283 -7.18 29.39 -22.49
C VAL A 283 -6.02 28.40 -22.35
N LEU A 284 -5.92 27.41 -23.22
CA LEU A 284 -5.04 26.25 -23.04
C LEU A 284 -4.04 26.15 -24.18
N SER A 285 -2.77 25.94 -23.85
CA SER A 285 -1.74 25.63 -24.85
C SER A 285 -1.94 24.24 -25.47
N ASP A 286 -1.15 23.95 -26.50
CA ASP A 286 -0.83 22.58 -26.88
C ASP A 286 -0.16 21.80 -25.74
N TYR A 287 -0.16 20.46 -25.86
CA TYR A 287 0.48 19.58 -24.89
C TYR A 287 2.00 19.53 -25.06
N SER A 288 2.71 19.27 -23.97
CA SER A 288 4.10 18.87 -23.94
C SER A 288 4.35 17.55 -24.69
N ASN A 289 5.62 17.14 -24.79
CA ASN A 289 5.95 15.74 -25.06
C ASN A 289 5.31 14.81 -24.02
N THR A 290 5.06 13.56 -24.39
CA THR A 290 4.62 12.53 -23.44
C THR A 290 5.84 11.93 -22.73
N ALA A 291 5.86 11.97 -21.40
CA ALA A 291 6.82 11.23 -20.59
C ALA A 291 6.24 9.86 -20.24
N ARG A 292 7.05 8.81 -20.39
CA ARG A 292 6.69 7.43 -20.07
C ARG A 292 7.58 6.92 -18.94
N ILE A 293 6.99 6.30 -17.93
CA ILE A 293 7.73 5.69 -16.82
C ILE A 293 7.07 4.37 -16.41
N LEU A 294 7.89 3.36 -16.12
CA LEU A 294 7.45 2.12 -15.47
C LEU A 294 7.72 2.29 -13.97
N ILE A 295 6.72 2.03 -13.13
CA ILE A 295 6.94 1.87 -11.69
C ILE A 295 7.54 0.48 -11.50
N ASP A 296 8.86 0.40 -11.50
CA ASP A 296 9.56 -0.88 -11.41
C ASP A 296 9.29 -1.49 -10.04
N PRO A 297 8.80 -2.74 -9.95
CA PRO A 297 8.73 -3.44 -8.68
C PRO A 297 10.09 -3.57 -7.96
N ALA A 298 11.21 -3.28 -8.65
CA ALA A 298 12.56 -3.21 -8.10
C ALA A 298 13.09 -1.78 -7.81
N SER A 299 12.32 -0.70 -8.03
CA SER A 299 12.80 0.69 -7.84
C SER A 299 12.47 1.36 -6.51
N GLU A 300 12.01 0.62 -5.50
CA GLU A 300 11.95 1.17 -4.14
C GLU A 300 13.27 0.90 -3.41
N PRO A 301 13.96 1.92 -2.87
CA PRO A 301 14.84 1.68 -1.75
C PRO A 301 13.94 1.25 -0.58
N ILE A 302 13.82 -0.07 -0.39
CA ILE A 302 13.13 -0.66 0.74
C ILE A 302 13.70 -0.12 2.05
N ASP A 303 12.86 -0.08 3.07
CA ASP A 303 13.37 0.19 4.40
C ASP A 303 14.17 -1.02 4.90
N ILE A 304 15.47 -0.81 5.08
CA ILE A 304 16.41 -1.81 5.59
C ILE A 304 16.11 -2.09 7.06
N THR A 305 15.51 -1.15 7.81
CA THR A 305 15.09 -1.42 9.19
C THR A 305 13.90 -2.38 9.28
N ASP A 306 13.13 -2.55 8.21
CA ASP A 306 12.08 -3.58 8.09
C ASP A 306 12.63 -5.00 7.84
N LEU A 307 13.91 -5.12 7.46
CA LEU A 307 14.54 -6.43 7.28
C LEU A 307 14.83 -7.10 8.63
N ALA A 308 15.18 -8.38 8.60
CA ALA A 308 15.69 -9.05 9.80
C ALA A 308 16.96 -8.34 10.29
N GLY A 309 17.01 -8.03 11.59
CA GLY A 309 18.13 -7.33 12.19
C GLY A 309 17.91 -7.08 13.69
N THR A 310 18.85 -6.38 14.31
CA THR A 310 18.74 -5.96 15.71
C THR A 310 19.04 -4.48 15.81
N VAL A 311 18.18 -3.74 16.51
CA VAL A 311 18.44 -2.35 16.89
C VAL A 311 19.03 -2.28 18.30
N SER A 312 19.90 -1.32 18.54
CA SER A 312 20.41 -0.97 19.86
C SER A 312 20.72 0.51 19.92
N ASP A 313 20.86 1.05 21.12
CA ASP A 313 21.27 2.44 21.31
C ASP A 313 22.37 2.57 22.36
N GLN A 314 22.95 3.77 22.45
CA GLN A 314 24.05 4.08 23.36
C GLN A 314 23.76 3.75 24.83
N TYR A 315 22.51 3.89 25.25
CA TYR A 315 22.13 3.83 26.66
C TYR A 315 21.28 2.61 27.02
N GLY A 316 20.98 1.73 26.06
CA GLY A 316 20.15 0.54 26.27
C GLY A 316 18.74 0.89 26.76
N VAL A 317 18.11 1.91 26.18
CA VAL A 317 16.75 2.33 26.54
C VAL A 317 15.75 1.29 26.04
N THR A 318 14.90 0.78 26.93
CA THR A 318 13.90 -0.27 26.64
C THR A 318 12.49 0.16 27.05
N GLY A 319 11.47 -0.57 26.59
CA GLY A 319 10.06 -0.35 26.98
C GLY A 319 9.32 0.55 26.00
N SER A 320 8.24 1.21 26.45
CA SER A 320 7.35 2.01 25.59
C SER A 320 7.98 3.28 24.97
N GLU A 321 9.22 3.59 25.34
CA GLU A 321 10.04 4.64 24.69
C GLU A 321 11.45 4.13 24.32
N GLY A 322 11.61 2.81 24.17
CA GLY A 322 12.89 2.13 23.92
C GLY A 322 13.40 2.24 22.48
N HIS A 323 14.60 1.72 22.23
CA HIS A 323 15.22 1.76 20.88
C HIS A 323 14.46 0.97 19.82
N ASP A 324 13.64 -0.01 20.21
CA ASP A 324 12.75 -0.72 19.29
C ASP A 324 11.72 0.24 18.66
N MET A 325 11.32 1.27 19.40
CA MET A 325 10.34 2.28 18.98
C MET A 325 10.92 3.31 18.00
N ALA A 326 12.17 3.13 17.55
CA ALA A 326 12.77 3.95 16.50
C ALA A 326 12.73 3.28 15.13
N VAL A 327 12.27 2.02 15.05
CA VAL A 327 12.28 1.19 13.83
C VAL A 327 11.04 0.29 13.76
N ASP A 328 9.94 0.65 14.45
CA ASP A 328 8.75 -0.19 14.57
C ASP A 328 7.68 0.14 13.51
N ASN A 329 8.01 1.01 12.56
CA ASN A 329 7.14 1.57 11.53
C ASN A 329 5.92 2.31 12.10
N SER A 330 6.04 2.87 13.30
CA SER A 330 4.96 3.62 13.94
C SER A 330 5.39 5.04 14.29
N VAL A 331 4.74 6.01 13.65
CA VAL A 331 4.89 7.43 13.99
C VAL A 331 4.27 7.83 15.34
N TYR A 332 3.61 6.87 16.03
CA TYR A 332 2.88 7.09 17.28
C TYR A 332 3.66 6.63 18.52
N SER A 333 4.56 5.67 18.35
CA SER A 333 5.61 5.28 19.30
C SER A 333 6.79 6.22 19.13
N LYS A 334 7.75 6.18 20.07
CA LYS A 334 8.96 6.99 19.96
C LYS A 334 10.10 6.38 20.73
N TYR A 335 11.29 6.51 20.20
CA TYR A 335 12.49 6.42 21.01
C TYR A 335 12.67 7.70 21.81
N ARG A 336 13.02 7.58 23.09
CA ARG A 336 13.43 8.72 23.91
C ARG A 336 14.53 8.37 24.89
N THR A 337 15.60 9.15 24.86
CA THR A 337 16.69 9.08 25.84
C THR A 337 16.77 10.33 26.70
N ARG A 338 17.20 10.21 27.96
CA ARG A 338 17.40 11.33 28.89
C ARG A 338 18.75 12.04 28.69
N HIS A 339 19.22 12.08 27.45
CA HIS A 339 20.48 12.67 27.04
C HIS A 339 20.28 13.58 25.82
N THR A 340 21.09 14.62 25.70
CA THR A 340 21.05 15.61 24.60
C THR A 340 21.62 15.09 23.28
N ALA A 341 22.35 13.98 23.34
CA ALA A 341 22.99 13.30 22.24
C ALA A 341 22.91 11.79 22.49
N THR A 342 22.94 10.99 21.44
CA THR A 342 22.91 9.53 21.51
C THR A 342 23.40 8.94 20.19
N TRP A 343 23.68 7.64 20.15
CA TRP A 343 23.69 6.90 18.91
C TRP A 343 22.65 5.79 18.93
N LEU A 344 22.03 5.53 17.79
CA LEU A 344 21.27 4.31 17.52
C LEU A 344 21.99 3.51 16.46
N GLN A 345 21.98 2.19 16.58
CA GLN A 345 22.59 1.27 15.64
C GLN A 345 21.57 0.24 15.20
N TYR A 346 21.48 0.03 13.90
CA TYR A 346 20.76 -1.09 13.31
C TYR A 346 21.76 -2.06 12.67
N ALA A 347 21.77 -3.30 13.13
CA ALA A 347 22.56 -4.38 12.57
C ALA A 347 21.65 -5.27 11.71
N SER A 348 21.66 -5.04 10.40
CA SER A 348 20.89 -5.85 9.45
C SER A 348 21.48 -7.27 9.36
N ALA A 349 20.62 -8.25 9.08
CA ALA A 349 21.02 -9.63 8.82
C ALA A 349 21.87 -9.73 7.54
N ALA A 350 21.54 -8.94 6.52
CA ALA A 350 22.23 -8.90 5.23
C ALA A 350 22.92 -7.55 5.00
N ARG A 351 23.87 -7.51 4.06
CA ARG A 351 24.47 -6.24 3.62
C ARG A 351 23.57 -5.57 2.57
N SER A 352 23.34 -4.28 2.71
CA SER A 352 22.48 -3.50 1.84
C SER A 352 23.19 -2.26 1.30
N VAL A 353 22.99 -1.95 0.03
CA VAL A 353 23.39 -0.65 -0.53
C VAL A 353 22.33 0.36 -0.13
N VAL A 354 22.66 1.17 0.87
CA VAL A 354 21.78 2.24 1.38
C VAL A 354 22.06 3.50 0.61
N THR A 355 21.01 4.15 0.11
CA THR A 355 21.05 5.39 -0.68
C THR A 355 20.28 6.53 -0.03
N GLY A 356 19.66 6.28 1.13
CA GLY A 356 19.00 7.31 1.92
C GLY A 356 18.59 6.84 3.31
N TYR A 357 17.92 7.71 4.05
CA TYR A 357 17.29 7.43 5.34
C TYR A 357 16.17 8.43 5.59
N ALA A 358 15.29 8.13 6.54
CA ALA A 358 14.31 9.07 7.03
C ALA A 358 14.38 9.23 8.54
N LEU A 359 14.02 10.40 9.05
CA LEU A 359 13.76 10.63 10.47
C LEU A 359 12.39 11.26 10.66
N VAL A 360 11.67 10.85 11.70
CA VAL A 360 10.33 11.33 12.01
C VAL A 360 10.29 12.01 13.38
N SER A 361 9.76 13.23 13.46
CA SER A 361 9.57 13.91 14.75
C SER A 361 8.56 13.17 15.62
N ALA A 362 8.76 13.17 16.94
CA ALA A 362 7.87 12.45 17.87
C ALA A 362 6.51 13.16 18.05
N ASN A 363 5.73 12.80 19.08
CA ASN A 363 4.37 13.32 19.33
C ASN A 363 4.22 14.43 20.39
N ASP A 364 5.16 14.63 21.35
CA ASP A 364 4.99 15.57 22.49
C ASP A 364 5.83 16.88 22.51
N ALA A 365 7.16 16.89 22.26
CA ALA A 365 8.00 18.08 22.39
C ALA A 365 9.05 18.30 21.28
N GLN A 366 9.02 19.48 20.63
CA GLN A 366 9.88 19.83 19.48
C GLN A 366 11.35 20.13 19.86
N ASP A 367 11.58 20.63 21.08
CA ASP A 367 12.92 20.94 21.62
C ASP A 367 13.80 19.68 21.76
N ARG A 368 13.19 18.49 21.79
CA ARG A 368 13.86 17.19 21.91
C ARG A 368 14.16 16.53 20.56
N ASP A 369 13.61 17.03 19.46
CA ASP A 369 13.82 16.44 18.15
C ASP A 369 15.31 16.61 17.74
N PRO A 370 15.89 15.66 16.98
CA PRO A 370 17.26 15.78 16.49
C PRO A 370 17.43 17.05 15.66
N ARG A 371 18.53 17.77 15.88
CA ARG A 371 18.92 18.97 15.14
C ARG A 371 20.14 18.71 14.26
N SER A 372 21.08 17.91 14.77
CA SER A 372 22.31 17.57 14.07
C SER A 372 22.66 16.11 14.31
N TRP A 373 23.09 15.41 13.26
CA TRP A 373 23.46 14.00 13.33
C TRP A 373 24.40 13.58 12.21
N THR A 374 25.02 12.42 12.38
CA THR A 374 25.84 11.76 11.35
C THR A 374 25.33 10.35 11.15
N LEU A 375 24.96 9.99 9.92
CA LEU A 375 24.69 8.61 9.55
C LEU A 375 26.00 7.93 9.13
N ARG A 376 26.30 6.79 9.74
CA ARG A 376 27.47 5.96 9.44
C ARG A 376 27.07 4.55 9.07
N ALA A 377 27.96 3.86 8.37
CA ALA A 377 27.79 2.44 8.07
C ALA A 377 29.10 1.65 8.17
N SER A 378 28.98 0.35 8.46
CA SER A 378 30.09 -0.56 8.64
C SER A 378 29.78 -1.96 8.10
N THR A 379 30.80 -2.66 7.62
CA THR A 379 30.71 -4.06 7.19
C THR A 379 31.04 -5.04 8.33
N ASP A 380 31.73 -4.58 9.37
CA ASP A 380 32.30 -5.41 10.46
C ASP A 380 31.85 -4.97 11.88
N GLY A 381 31.16 -3.83 12.00
CA GLY A 381 30.68 -3.26 13.26
C GLY A 381 31.72 -2.45 14.04
N THR A 382 32.96 -2.38 13.55
CA THR A 382 34.10 -1.73 14.21
C THR A 382 34.68 -0.57 13.40
N THR A 383 34.75 -0.71 12.08
CA THR A 383 35.26 0.29 11.15
C THR A 383 34.10 0.98 10.46
N TRP A 384 33.95 2.30 10.64
CA TRP A 384 32.77 3.04 10.22
C TRP A 384 33.07 4.08 9.14
N ALA A 385 32.35 3.98 8.01
CA ALA A 385 32.29 5.01 6.97
C ALA A 385 31.17 6.00 7.28
N VAL A 386 31.39 7.29 7.00
CA VAL A 386 30.32 8.31 7.08
C VAL A 386 29.55 8.30 5.77
N LEU A 387 28.22 8.16 5.85
CA LEU A 387 27.32 8.18 4.70
C LEU A 387 26.69 9.57 4.50
N ASP A 388 26.28 10.23 5.59
CA ASP A 388 25.67 11.56 5.53
C ASP A 388 25.90 12.33 6.84
N THR A 389 25.87 13.66 6.78
CA THR A 389 25.94 14.54 7.96
C THR A 389 24.97 15.69 7.79
N ARG A 390 24.13 15.92 8.82
CA ARG A 390 23.15 17.00 8.86
C ARG A 390 23.40 17.89 10.06
N ALA A 391 23.16 19.18 9.88
CA ALA A 391 23.26 20.19 10.91
C ALA A 391 22.11 21.18 10.78
N ASP A 392 21.65 21.69 11.91
CA ASP A 392 20.63 22.75 12.00
C ASP A 392 19.28 22.39 11.35
N GLU A 393 18.94 21.10 11.33
CA GLU A 393 17.64 20.63 10.88
C GLU A 393 16.54 20.98 11.88
N SER A 394 15.35 21.28 11.36
CA SER A 394 14.16 21.57 12.17
C SER A 394 12.94 20.82 11.64
N PHE A 395 12.16 20.24 12.54
CA PHE A 395 10.85 19.67 12.24
C PHE A 395 9.77 20.71 12.57
N THR A 396 8.95 21.10 11.60
CA THR A 396 7.89 22.12 11.74
C THR A 396 6.61 21.56 12.32
N ASP A 397 6.38 20.26 12.15
CA ASP A 397 5.17 19.55 12.56
C ASP A 397 5.55 18.27 13.33
N ARG A 398 4.56 17.66 14.02
CA ARG A 398 4.73 16.42 14.80
C ARG A 398 4.36 15.21 13.96
N GLY A 399 5.13 14.13 14.07
CA GLY A 399 5.05 13.01 13.11
C GLY A 399 5.57 13.40 11.71
N GLN A 400 6.30 14.51 11.59
CA GLN A 400 6.84 14.96 10.30
C GLN A 400 8.03 14.09 9.92
N ARG A 401 7.90 13.39 8.80
CA ARG A 401 8.97 12.60 8.19
C ARG A 401 9.83 13.49 7.30
N LYS A 402 11.14 13.49 7.50
CA LYS A 402 12.13 14.06 6.57
C LYS A 402 12.98 12.95 5.99
N ARG A 403 13.06 12.91 4.66
CA ARG A 403 13.89 11.96 3.91
C ARG A 403 15.15 12.65 3.41
N TYR A 404 16.26 11.91 3.46
CA TYR A 404 17.57 12.37 3.04
C TYR A 404 18.19 11.31 2.14
N THR A 405 18.68 11.72 0.97
CA THR A 405 19.30 10.83 -0.02
C THR A 405 20.77 11.18 -0.21
N PHE A 406 21.59 10.18 -0.53
CA PHE A 406 23.01 10.32 -0.83
C PHE A 406 23.50 9.25 -1.79
N ALA A 407 24.61 9.51 -2.48
CA ALA A 407 25.23 8.54 -3.36
C ALA A 407 26.06 7.53 -2.55
N ASN A 408 25.72 6.25 -2.64
CA ASN A 408 26.52 5.16 -2.10
C ASN A 408 26.37 3.92 -3.00
N LYS A 409 27.46 3.17 -3.16
CA LYS A 409 27.50 1.93 -3.93
C LYS A 409 28.03 0.74 -3.11
N VAL A 410 28.47 1.00 -1.87
CA VAL A 410 29.06 -0.02 -1.01
C VAL A 410 27.95 -0.63 -0.14
N PRO A 411 27.79 -1.96 -0.13
CA PRO A 411 26.81 -2.61 0.72
C PRO A 411 27.35 -2.73 2.16
N TYR A 412 26.58 -2.26 3.13
CA TYR A 412 26.95 -2.29 4.55
C TYR A 412 25.97 -3.13 5.37
N ARG A 413 26.41 -3.62 6.52
CA ARG A 413 25.62 -4.47 7.42
C ARG A 413 25.12 -3.70 8.64
N TYR A 414 25.98 -2.86 9.19
CA TYR A 414 25.71 -2.09 10.38
C TYR A 414 25.52 -0.64 9.96
N PHE A 415 24.51 0.01 10.53
CA PHE A 415 24.20 1.40 10.31
C PHE A 415 24.08 2.07 11.66
N ARG A 416 24.60 3.29 11.80
CA ARG A 416 24.57 4.03 13.06
C ARG A 416 24.19 5.48 12.84
N LEU A 417 23.13 5.92 13.50
CA LEU A 417 22.71 7.30 13.57
C LEU A 417 23.32 7.94 14.83
N ASP A 418 24.37 8.73 14.65
CA ASP A 418 24.99 9.51 15.73
C ASP A 418 24.28 10.85 15.85
N VAL A 419 23.28 10.98 16.73
CA VAL A 419 22.62 12.25 17.04
C VAL A 419 23.51 13.08 17.96
N THR A 420 24.02 14.19 17.44
CA THR A 420 25.03 15.03 18.13
C THR A 420 24.43 16.24 18.83
N ALA A 421 23.24 16.68 18.42
CA ALA A 421 22.50 17.75 19.07
C ALA A 421 20.98 17.64 18.82
N ASN A 422 20.19 18.15 19.76
CA ASN A 422 18.76 18.39 19.65
C ASN A 422 18.46 19.91 19.69
N ASN A 423 17.18 20.30 19.69
CA ASN A 423 16.75 21.71 19.71
C ASN A 423 16.74 22.35 21.11
N GLY A 424 17.67 21.95 22.00
CA GLY A 424 17.92 22.61 23.29
C GLY A 424 17.34 21.94 24.52
N SER A 425 16.74 20.75 24.38
CA SER A 425 16.24 19.96 25.52
C SER A 425 17.31 19.11 26.18
N SER A 426 17.09 18.68 27.43
CA SER A 426 17.97 17.72 28.12
C SER A 426 17.76 16.27 27.69
N SER A 427 16.76 15.99 26.85
CA SER A 427 16.44 14.66 26.31
C SER A 427 16.27 14.71 24.80
N THR A 428 16.55 13.59 24.12
CA THR A 428 16.40 13.45 22.66
C THR A 428 15.34 12.43 22.34
N GLN A 429 14.53 12.68 21.32
CA GLN A 429 13.49 11.76 20.89
C GLN A 429 13.21 11.84 19.39
N PHE A 430 12.68 10.78 18.82
CA PHE A 430 12.11 10.74 17.48
C PHE A 430 11.20 9.51 17.36
N ALA A 431 10.23 9.57 16.46
CA ALA A 431 9.27 8.49 16.29
C ALA A 431 9.83 7.35 15.44
N GLU A 432 10.59 7.66 14.39
CA GLU A 432 11.07 6.66 13.44
C GLU A 432 12.41 7.04 12.82
N TRP A 433 13.18 6.01 12.49
CA TRP A 433 14.42 6.05 11.74
C TRP A 433 14.42 4.93 10.69
N GLU A 434 14.12 5.30 9.46
CA GLU A 434 14.11 4.39 8.31
C GLU A 434 15.47 4.45 7.60
N ILE A 435 15.99 3.31 7.14
CA ILE A 435 17.23 3.24 6.36
C ILE A 435 16.87 2.78 4.95
N LEU A 436 17.01 3.65 3.94
CA LEU A 436 16.45 3.38 2.62
C LEU A 436 17.55 2.84 1.67
N GLY A 437 17.35 1.64 1.13
CA GLY A 437 18.32 1.01 0.22
C GLY A 437 17.75 -0.15 -0.58
N THR A 438 18.52 -0.73 -1.48
CA THR A 438 18.00 -1.72 -2.45
C THR A 438 17.67 -3.09 -1.85
N GLY A 439 17.94 -3.32 -0.55
CA GLY A 439 18.06 -4.68 -0.01
C GLY A 439 19.16 -5.49 -0.72
N SER A 440 19.55 -6.63 -0.17
CA SER A 440 20.61 -7.45 -0.80
C SER A 440 20.11 -8.22 -2.02
N THR A 441 20.82 -8.14 -3.15
CA THR A 441 20.66 -9.03 -4.32
C THR A 441 21.82 -10.01 -4.51
N THR A 442 22.79 -10.09 -3.58
CA THR A 442 23.88 -11.08 -3.66
C THR A 442 24.32 -11.59 -2.29
N SER A 443 24.23 -12.90 -2.18
CA SER A 443 24.51 -13.82 -1.06
C SER A 443 25.84 -13.58 -0.34
N ASP A 444 25.74 -13.09 0.90
CA ASP A 444 26.68 -13.37 2.00
C ASP A 444 25.93 -14.10 3.15
N ILE A 445 24.73 -14.63 2.89
CA ILE A 445 23.99 -15.44 3.87
C ILE A 445 24.65 -16.83 3.87
N PRO A 446 25.26 -17.28 4.97
CA PRO A 446 25.83 -18.62 5.02
C PRO A 446 24.72 -19.68 4.94
N LEU A 447 25.08 -20.91 4.56
CA LEU A 447 24.19 -22.05 4.78
C LEU A 447 23.79 -22.08 6.26
N PRO A 448 22.51 -22.36 6.58
CA PRO A 448 22.07 -22.39 7.96
C PRO A 448 22.75 -23.56 8.70
N GLU A 449 22.94 -23.38 10.00
CA GLU A 449 23.48 -24.45 10.86
C GLU A 449 22.43 -25.55 11.03
N ALA A 450 22.86 -26.81 10.94
CA ALA A 450 21.94 -27.93 11.04
C ALA A 450 21.28 -27.93 12.43
N PRO A 451 19.95 -28.17 12.52
CA PRO A 451 19.27 -28.29 13.80
C PRO A 451 19.86 -29.47 14.59
N SER A 452 19.77 -29.43 15.93
CA SER A 452 20.32 -30.47 16.80
C SER A 452 19.29 -30.92 17.83
N ALA A 453 19.63 -31.98 18.59
CA ALA A 453 18.77 -32.51 19.66
C ALA A 453 17.31 -32.79 19.26
N LEU A 454 17.08 -33.28 18.03
CA LEU A 454 15.74 -33.74 17.62
C LEU A 454 15.29 -34.88 18.54
N THR A 455 14.21 -34.63 19.27
CA THR A 455 13.58 -35.54 20.23
C THR A 455 12.09 -35.62 19.94
N ALA A 456 11.44 -36.66 20.47
CA ALA A 456 10.02 -36.88 20.31
C ALA A 456 9.38 -37.29 21.64
N THR A 457 8.19 -36.79 21.91
CA THR A 457 7.26 -37.36 22.90
C THR A 457 6.04 -37.91 22.16
N VAL A 458 5.50 -39.01 22.67
CA VAL A 458 4.39 -39.74 22.03
C VAL A 458 3.18 -39.67 22.94
N PRO A 459 2.39 -38.58 22.87
CA PRO A 459 1.25 -38.37 23.76
C PRO A 459 0.10 -39.36 23.54
N ALA A 460 -0.13 -39.77 22.29
CA ALA A 460 -1.25 -40.61 21.89
C ALA A 460 -0.85 -41.51 20.69
N GLY A 461 -1.71 -42.48 20.35
CA GLY A 461 -1.47 -43.39 19.24
C GLY A 461 -1.50 -42.74 17.86
N ASP A 462 -1.98 -41.51 17.75
CA ASP A 462 -2.14 -40.79 16.50
C ASP A 462 -1.41 -39.45 16.45
N GLN A 463 -0.52 -39.20 17.42
CA GLN A 463 0.21 -37.95 17.53
C GLN A 463 1.64 -38.15 18.04
N ILE A 464 2.59 -37.42 17.45
CA ILE A 464 3.97 -37.33 17.89
C ILE A 464 4.33 -35.85 18.02
N VAL A 465 4.86 -35.44 19.17
CA VAL A 465 5.37 -34.09 19.39
C VAL A 465 6.88 -34.12 19.27
N LEU A 466 7.41 -33.46 18.26
CA LEU A 466 8.82 -33.28 18.00
C LEU A 466 9.33 -31.99 18.64
N SER A 467 10.52 -32.02 19.20
CA SER A 467 11.24 -30.85 19.70
C SER A 467 12.70 -30.90 19.28
N TRP A 468 13.31 -29.75 18.98
CA TRP A 468 14.72 -29.65 18.60
C TRP A 468 15.34 -28.34 19.07
N THR A 469 16.67 -28.27 19.00
CA THR A 469 17.43 -27.05 19.21
C THR A 469 17.68 -26.38 17.87
N ASP A 470 17.23 -25.13 17.78
CA ASP A 470 17.64 -24.19 16.75
C ASP A 470 19.10 -23.78 16.97
N ASN A 471 19.95 -23.97 15.97
CA ASN A 471 21.35 -23.56 16.00
C ASN A 471 21.63 -22.42 15.01
N SER A 472 20.67 -22.04 14.19
CA SER A 472 20.85 -21.04 13.17
C SER A 472 20.15 -19.73 13.54
N ARG A 473 20.57 -18.67 12.87
CA ARG A 473 19.98 -17.33 12.92
C ARG A 473 19.81 -16.78 11.50
N TRP A 474 19.90 -17.70 10.54
CA TRP A 474 20.07 -17.46 9.11
C TRP A 474 19.06 -18.26 8.30
N GLU A 475 18.33 -19.17 8.94
CA GLU A 475 17.26 -19.95 8.36
C GLU A 475 16.05 -19.06 8.08
N SER A 476 15.44 -19.24 6.92
CA SER A 476 14.12 -18.67 6.62
C SER A 476 13.01 -19.69 6.87
N ALA A 477 13.36 -20.97 7.02
CA ALA A 477 12.43 -22.06 7.27
C ALA A 477 13.16 -23.32 7.78
N TYR A 478 12.37 -24.30 8.20
CA TYR A 478 12.79 -25.68 8.40
C TYR A 478 12.07 -26.62 7.44
N ARG A 479 12.76 -27.67 7.02
CA ARG A 479 12.18 -28.81 6.30
C ARG A 479 12.14 -30.01 7.21
N LEU A 480 10.94 -30.36 7.66
CA LEU A 480 10.68 -31.60 8.39
C LEU A 480 10.26 -32.68 7.40
N GLU A 481 10.83 -33.87 7.52
CA GLU A 481 10.46 -35.03 6.72
C GLU A 481 10.12 -36.22 7.60
N ARG A 482 9.21 -37.05 7.09
CA ARG A 482 8.71 -38.24 7.76
C ARG A 482 8.72 -39.41 6.79
N SER A 483 9.11 -40.57 7.32
CA SER A 483 9.14 -41.85 6.62
C SER A 483 8.57 -42.96 7.52
N THR A 484 8.08 -44.06 6.94
CA THR A 484 7.66 -45.26 7.70
C THR A 484 8.67 -46.40 7.63
N ASP A 485 9.63 -46.33 6.71
CA ASP A 485 10.70 -47.33 6.51
C ASP A 485 12.11 -46.76 6.74
N GLY A 486 12.23 -45.43 6.86
CA GLY A 486 13.49 -44.70 7.02
C GLY A 486 14.24 -44.45 5.70
N THR A 487 13.70 -44.89 4.56
CA THR A 487 14.29 -44.76 3.23
C THR A 487 13.46 -43.87 2.30
N ASP A 488 12.14 -43.98 2.36
CA ASP A 488 11.20 -43.23 1.53
C ASP A 488 10.65 -42.01 2.27
N TRP A 489 11.02 -40.80 1.82
CA TRP A 489 10.71 -39.51 2.46
C TRP A 489 9.64 -38.73 1.69
N ASN A 490 8.53 -39.40 1.35
CA ASN A 490 7.45 -38.81 0.52
C ASN A 490 6.61 -37.77 1.26
N TRP A 491 6.68 -37.72 2.60
CA TRP A 491 6.03 -36.69 3.39
C TRP A 491 7.06 -35.65 3.84
N SER A 492 6.76 -34.38 3.59
CA SER A 492 7.53 -33.25 4.11
C SER A 492 6.64 -32.08 4.49
N ARG A 493 7.12 -31.24 5.41
CA ARG A 493 6.47 -29.99 5.80
C ARG A 493 7.51 -28.87 5.92
N THR A 494 7.18 -27.70 5.36
CA THR A 494 7.91 -26.46 5.64
C THR A 494 7.40 -25.88 6.96
N LEU A 495 8.29 -25.60 7.90
CA LEU A 495 7.97 -24.91 9.15
C LEU A 495 8.63 -23.52 9.16
N PRO A 496 8.00 -22.50 9.77
CA PRO A 496 8.57 -21.15 9.85
C PRO A 496 9.92 -21.10 10.59
N VAL A 497 10.69 -20.03 10.34
CA VAL A 497 11.89 -19.65 11.10
C VAL A 497 11.64 -19.64 12.63
N GLY A 498 12.65 -19.98 13.43
CA GLY A 498 12.56 -20.04 14.89
C GLY A 498 11.64 -21.13 15.47
N THR A 499 11.01 -21.97 14.63
CA THR A 499 10.24 -23.12 15.11
C THR A 499 11.18 -24.11 15.79
N THR A 500 10.84 -24.51 17.01
CA THR A 500 11.62 -25.50 17.81
C THR A 500 10.79 -26.69 18.25
N ARG A 501 9.50 -26.69 17.92
CA ARG A 501 8.55 -27.75 18.26
C ARG A 501 7.53 -27.94 17.15
N TYR A 502 7.17 -29.18 16.88
CA TYR A 502 6.16 -29.54 15.90
C TYR A 502 5.31 -30.71 16.39
N THR A 503 4.00 -30.60 16.26
CA THR A 503 3.05 -31.67 16.59
C THR A 503 2.57 -32.33 15.30
N ASP A 504 3.03 -33.56 15.05
CA ASP A 504 2.55 -34.38 13.94
C ASP A 504 1.29 -35.12 14.36
N LEU A 505 0.23 -35.02 13.55
CA LEU A 505 -1.14 -35.45 13.86
C LEU A 505 -1.66 -36.44 12.82
N GLY A 506 -2.70 -37.19 13.18
CA GLY A 506 -3.37 -38.12 12.26
C GLY A 506 -2.52 -39.34 11.90
N LEU A 507 -1.60 -39.71 12.80
CA LEU A 507 -0.75 -40.89 12.64
C LEU A 507 -1.56 -42.16 12.87
N SER A 508 -1.16 -43.24 12.21
CA SER A 508 -1.62 -44.59 12.56
C SER A 508 -0.95 -45.05 13.86
N GLY A 509 -1.72 -45.69 14.73
CA GLY A 509 -1.23 -46.33 15.95
C GLY A 509 -0.38 -47.56 15.66
N ASN A 510 0.41 -47.99 16.65
CA ASN A 510 1.33 -49.12 16.55
C ASN A 510 2.26 -49.04 15.32
N THR A 511 2.59 -47.82 14.88
CA THR A 511 3.36 -47.58 13.66
C THR A 511 4.64 -46.82 14.00
N THR A 512 5.76 -47.27 13.44
CA THR A 512 7.03 -46.55 13.55
C THR A 512 7.13 -45.49 12.45
N TYR A 513 7.39 -44.25 12.85
CA TYR A 513 7.73 -43.15 11.97
C TYR A 513 9.17 -42.75 12.21
N VAL A 514 9.88 -42.42 11.14
CA VAL A 514 11.24 -41.91 11.19
C VAL A 514 11.20 -40.44 10.77
N TYR A 515 11.73 -39.56 11.61
CA TYR A 515 11.77 -38.11 11.35
C TYR A 515 13.19 -37.63 11.10
N ARG A 516 13.34 -36.67 10.19
CA ARG A 516 14.57 -35.88 10.05
C ARG A 516 14.22 -34.43 9.72
N LEU A 517 15.11 -33.52 10.11
CA LEU A 517 14.87 -32.08 10.03
C LEU A 517 16.13 -31.38 9.49
N ARG A 518 15.97 -30.36 8.65
CA ARG A 518 17.04 -29.44 8.27
C ARG A 518 16.56 -28.00 8.28
N ALA A 519 17.47 -27.06 8.42
CA ALA A 519 17.21 -25.64 8.23
C ALA A 519 17.42 -25.25 6.76
N GLU A 520 16.67 -24.29 6.24
CA GLU A 520 16.72 -23.83 4.85
C GLU A 520 16.75 -22.30 4.80
N ASN A 521 17.50 -21.73 3.85
CA ASN A 521 17.45 -20.32 3.48
C ASN A 521 17.72 -20.12 1.99
N THR A 522 17.82 -18.85 1.56
CA THR A 522 18.10 -18.49 0.16
C THR A 522 19.48 -18.93 -0.34
N ALA A 523 20.43 -19.20 0.56
CA ALA A 523 21.74 -19.75 0.20
C ALA A 523 21.75 -21.28 0.06
N GLY A 524 20.76 -21.97 0.63
CA GLY A 524 20.57 -23.41 0.51
C GLY A 524 20.10 -24.05 1.82
N ALA A 525 20.30 -25.36 1.94
CA ALA A 525 19.86 -26.13 3.09
C ALA A 525 21.02 -26.67 3.92
N SER A 526 20.85 -26.74 5.23
CA SER A 526 21.77 -27.44 6.13
C SER A 526 21.77 -28.95 5.86
N ALA A 527 22.71 -29.67 6.49
CA ALA A 527 22.55 -31.10 6.65
C ALA A 527 21.28 -31.43 7.46
N TYR A 528 20.70 -32.61 7.22
CA TYR A 528 19.62 -33.13 8.09
C TYR A 528 20.17 -33.56 9.45
N THR A 529 19.31 -33.50 10.47
CA THR A 529 19.50 -34.22 11.73
C THR A 529 19.65 -35.72 11.48
N LYS A 530 20.20 -36.43 12.48
CA LYS A 530 20.14 -37.90 12.48
C LYS A 530 18.68 -38.35 12.46
N PRO A 531 18.30 -39.35 11.62
CA PRO A 531 16.95 -39.87 11.61
C PRO A 531 16.53 -40.37 12.99
N LEU A 532 15.35 -39.95 13.45
CA LEU A 532 14.78 -40.29 14.74
C LEU A 532 13.59 -41.25 14.54
N PRO A 533 13.73 -42.56 14.83
CA PRO A 533 12.61 -43.49 14.84
C PRO A 533 11.76 -43.30 16.10
N VAL A 534 10.44 -43.26 15.93
CA VAL A 534 9.45 -43.04 16.97
C VAL A 534 8.25 -43.94 16.70
N THR A 535 7.85 -44.76 17.67
CA THR A 535 6.70 -45.68 17.53
C THR A 535 5.50 -45.14 18.27
N THR A 536 4.38 -44.98 17.58
CA THR A 536 3.09 -44.64 18.20
C THR A 536 2.55 -45.83 18.99
N PRO A 537 1.93 -45.62 20.16
CA PRO A 537 1.16 -46.66 20.84
C PRO A 537 -0.14 -46.96 20.06
N SER A 538 -1.00 -47.83 20.58
CA SER A 538 -2.30 -48.08 19.99
C SER A 538 -3.12 -46.78 19.88
N ALA A 539 -3.75 -46.57 18.73
CA ALA A 539 -4.73 -45.49 18.51
C ALA A 539 -6.14 -45.89 18.97
N GLU A 540 -6.32 -47.14 19.43
CA GLU A 540 -7.61 -47.59 19.97
C GLU A 540 -7.88 -46.98 21.33
N PHE A 541 -9.10 -46.46 21.50
CA PHE A 541 -9.55 -45.94 22.78
C PHE A 541 -9.80 -47.08 23.78
N PRO A 542 -9.46 -46.91 25.06
CA PRO A 542 -9.57 -47.99 26.03
C PRO A 542 -11.05 -48.28 26.35
N ALA A 543 -11.37 -49.55 26.62
CA ALA A 543 -12.72 -49.96 27.00
C ALA A 543 -13.24 -49.25 28.27
N THR A 544 -12.31 -48.85 29.14
CA THR A 544 -12.58 -48.03 30.32
C THR A 544 -11.57 -46.89 30.40
N TRP A 545 -11.99 -45.71 30.84
CA TRP A 545 -11.13 -44.55 30.98
C TRP A 545 -11.38 -43.90 32.34
N GLN A 546 -10.34 -43.73 33.15
CA GLN A 546 -10.44 -42.95 34.36
C GLN A 546 -10.44 -41.47 34.00
N GLU A 547 -11.53 -40.79 34.32
CA GLU A 547 -11.61 -39.35 34.30
C GLU A 547 -11.00 -38.79 35.59
N ASP A 548 -10.03 -37.90 35.44
CA ASP A 548 -9.23 -37.31 36.52
C ASP A 548 -8.91 -35.82 36.28
N TRP A 549 -9.64 -35.17 35.39
CA TRP A 549 -9.55 -33.74 35.10
C TRP A 549 -10.60 -32.93 35.86
N LEU A 550 -10.39 -31.61 35.93
CA LEU A 550 -11.20 -30.68 36.72
C LEU A 550 -11.28 -31.16 38.18
N ASP A 551 -12.50 -31.44 38.66
CA ASP A 551 -12.79 -32.09 39.95
C ASP A 551 -13.56 -33.41 39.73
N HIS A 552 -13.51 -33.96 38.52
CA HIS A 552 -14.20 -35.20 38.17
C HIS A 552 -13.33 -36.39 38.58
N THR A 553 -13.97 -37.45 39.08
CA THR A 553 -13.28 -38.71 39.41
C THR A 553 -14.23 -39.87 39.15
N GLU A 554 -14.47 -40.15 37.87
CA GLU A 554 -15.40 -41.18 37.44
C GLU A 554 -14.71 -42.22 36.56
N LEU A 555 -15.09 -43.48 36.76
CA LEU A 555 -14.69 -44.55 35.86
C LEU A 555 -15.66 -44.57 34.68
N LEU A 556 -15.18 -44.14 33.52
CA LEU A 556 -15.94 -44.12 32.29
C LEU A 556 -15.87 -45.48 31.59
N THR A 557 -17.00 -45.97 31.09
CA THR A 557 -17.07 -47.18 30.27
C THR A 557 -17.44 -46.82 28.84
N GLN A 558 -16.70 -47.32 27.86
CA GLN A 558 -17.05 -47.15 26.45
C GLN A 558 -18.35 -47.90 26.15
N VAL A 559 -19.32 -47.21 25.55
CA VAL A 559 -20.63 -47.78 25.17
C VAL A 559 -20.84 -47.83 23.66
N HIS A 560 -20.10 -47.02 22.90
CA HIS A 560 -20.11 -47.03 21.43
C HIS A 560 -18.74 -46.62 20.90
N THR A 561 -18.35 -47.19 19.76
CA THR A 561 -17.08 -46.88 19.10
C THR A 561 -17.23 -47.18 17.60
N ASP A 562 -16.78 -46.25 16.75
CA ASP A 562 -16.70 -46.43 15.30
C ASP A 562 -15.51 -45.63 14.72
N ALA A 563 -15.40 -45.53 13.39
CA ALA A 563 -14.29 -44.81 12.75
C ALA A 563 -14.21 -43.31 13.09
N ASP A 564 -15.27 -42.73 13.67
CA ASP A 564 -15.44 -41.31 13.88
C ASP A 564 -15.50 -40.94 15.36
N VAL A 565 -16.11 -41.77 16.22
CA VAL A 565 -16.32 -41.41 17.63
C VAL A 565 -16.08 -42.56 18.59
N SER A 566 -15.83 -42.23 19.85
CA SER A 566 -15.98 -43.13 21.01
C SER A 566 -16.85 -42.46 22.05
N ILE A 567 -17.89 -43.16 22.50
CA ILE A 567 -18.83 -42.64 23.49
C ILE A 567 -18.63 -43.36 24.81
N TYR A 568 -18.56 -42.59 25.88
CA TYR A 568 -18.28 -43.02 27.23
C TYR A 568 -19.39 -42.58 28.18
N PHE A 569 -19.83 -43.52 29.00
CA PHE A 569 -20.80 -43.29 30.07
C PHE A 569 -20.14 -43.55 31.41
N ASP A 570 -20.44 -42.72 32.40
CA ASP A 570 -20.22 -43.09 33.78
C ASP A 570 -21.20 -44.19 34.23
N LYS A 571 -21.10 -44.62 35.49
CA LYS A 571 -21.96 -45.68 36.04
C LYS A 571 -23.43 -45.28 36.19
N ASP A 572 -23.75 -43.99 36.20
CA ASP A 572 -25.08 -43.46 36.52
C ASP A 572 -25.91 -43.18 35.25
N MET A 573 -25.25 -43.12 34.08
CA MET A 573 -25.91 -43.04 32.78
C MET A 573 -26.70 -44.30 32.41
N ASP A 574 -27.91 -44.09 31.86
CA ASP A 574 -28.73 -45.14 31.29
C ASP A 574 -28.15 -45.66 29.97
N ARG A 575 -27.62 -46.88 30.00
CA ARG A 575 -26.99 -47.54 28.84
C ARG A 575 -27.97 -47.89 27.71
N SER A 576 -29.28 -47.78 27.93
CA SER A 576 -30.28 -47.97 26.87
C SER A 576 -30.40 -46.77 25.91
N GLN A 577 -29.81 -45.62 26.28
CA GLN A 577 -29.80 -44.39 25.48
C GLN A 577 -28.88 -44.49 24.25
N THR A 578 -29.32 -45.22 23.23
CA THR A 578 -28.51 -45.50 22.02
C THR A 578 -28.64 -44.44 20.93
N TRP A 579 -29.59 -43.51 21.03
CA TRP A 579 -29.80 -42.44 20.05
C TRP A 579 -28.55 -41.56 19.87
N MET A 580 -27.81 -41.34 20.97
CA MET A 580 -26.57 -40.57 21.01
C MET A 580 -25.51 -41.14 20.05
N ASN A 581 -25.46 -42.46 19.87
CA ASN A 581 -24.51 -43.11 18.97
C ASN A 581 -24.65 -42.54 17.56
N SER A 582 -25.87 -42.55 17.01
CA SER A 582 -26.12 -42.03 15.66
C SER A 582 -25.96 -40.52 15.59
N TYR A 583 -26.41 -39.80 16.62
CA TYR A 583 -26.39 -38.35 16.66
C TYR A 583 -24.97 -37.78 16.67
N VAL A 584 -24.14 -38.19 17.64
CA VAL A 584 -22.76 -37.72 17.80
C VAL A 584 -21.92 -38.12 16.58
N THR A 585 -22.09 -39.35 16.08
CA THR A 585 -21.38 -39.85 14.89
C THR A 585 -21.69 -39.02 13.64
N ASN A 586 -22.97 -38.80 13.35
CA ASN A 586 -23.36 -38.04 12.16
C ASN A 586 -22.94 -36.57 12.24
N LEU A 587 -23.04 -35.98 13.44
CA LEU A 587 -22.59 -34.62 13.68
C LEU A 587 -21.08 -34.51 13.47
N TRP A 588 -20.28 -35.38 14.09
CA TRP A 588 -18.82 -35.36 13.94
C TRP A 588 -18.36 -35.62 12.50
N LYS A 589 -19.02 -36.53 11.78
CA LYS A 589 -18.75 -36.76 10.35
C LYS A 589 -18.91 -35.49 9.53
N TYR A 590 -20.04 -34.79 9.71
CA TYR A 590 -20.28 -33.51 9.05
C TYR A 590 -19.23 -32.47 9.46
N THR A 591 -18.93 -32.37 10.75
CA THR A 591 -17.94 -31.45 11.30
C THR A 591 -16.58 -31.65 10.64
N LYS A 592 -16.09 -32.88 10.57
CA LYS A 592 -14.83 -33.21 9.89
C LYS A 592 -14.86 -32.92 8.40
N GLN A 593 -15.95 -33.26 7.72
CA GLN A 593 -16.07 -33.04 6.29
C GLN A 593 -16.05 -31.56 5.91
N THR A 594 -16.65 -30.71 6.75
CA THR A 594 -16.87 -29.28 6.45
C THR A 594 -15.76 -28.41 7.02
N TYR A 595 -15.29 -28.71 8.22
CA TYR A 595 -14.41 -27.86 9.04
C TYR A 595 -13.05 -28.50 9.37
N GLY A 596 -12.77 -29.70 8.85
CA GLY A 596 -11.72 -30.61 9.32
C GLY A 596 -10.31 -30.04 9.54
N GLY A 597 -9.46 -30.84 10.19
CA GLY A 597 -8.10 -30.45 10.58
C GLY A 597 -7.86 -30.45 12.09
N PHE A 598 -8.72 -31.07 12.90
CA PHE A 598 -8.70 -31.05 14.37
C PHE A 598 -7.61 -31.93 15.03
N GLY A 599 -6.54 -32.25 14.31
CA GLY A 599 -5.60 -33.28 14.74
C GLY A 599 -6.18 -34.70 14.70
N ASN A 600 -6.51 -35.28 15.87
CA ASN A 600 -7.11 -36.61 15.95
C ASN A 600 -8.45 -36.64 15.20
N ALA A 601 -8.60 -37.60 14.30
CA ALA A 601 -9.81 -37.75 13.49
C ALA A 601 -11.04 -38.23 14.28
N ARG A 602 -10.90 -38.65 15.54
CA ARG A 602 -11.98 -39.17 16.37
C ARG A 602 -12.31 -38.26 17.55
N LEU A 603 -13.60 -38.15 17.84
CA LEU A 603 -14.11 -37.47 19.02
C LEU A 603 -14.41 -38.47 20.13
N ALA A 604 -13.96 -38.17 21.35
CA ALA A 604 -14.44 -38.82 22.57
C ALA A 604 -15.59 -38.00 23.17
N ALA A 605 -16.79 -38.59 23.28
CA ALA A 605 -17.93 -37.94 23.90
C ALA A 605 -18.27 -38.63 25.22
N ILE A 606 -18.26 -37.87 26.30
CA ILE A 606 -18.45 -38.33 27.67
C ILE A 606 -19.77 -37.74 28.17
N PHE A 607 -20.61 -38.61 28.74
CA PHE A 607 -21.92 -38.23 29.24
C PHE A 607 -22.09 -38.65 30.69
N HIS A 608 -22.63 -37.71 31.48
CA HIS A 608 -22.90 -37.86 32.90
C HIS A 608 -24.37 -37.62 33.22
N GLN A 609 -24.92 -38.44 34.13
CA GLN A 609 -26.30 -38.32 34.60
C GLN A 609 -26.32 -37.67 35.99
N ASN A 610 -27.10 -36.59 36.13
CA ASN A 610 -27.35 -35.88 37.39
C ASN A 610 -26.11 -35.32 38.11
N LYS A 611 -24.99 -35.12 37.40
CA LYS A 611 -23.76 -34.53 37.94
C LYS A 611 -23.06 -33.69 36.85
N TYR A 612 -22.06 -32.91 37.26
CA TYR A 612 -21.18 -32.12 36.37
C TYR A 612 -21.94 -31.28 35.34
N ARG A 613 -22.92 -30.49 35.82
CA ARG A 613 -23.83 -29.72 34.97
C ARG A 613 -23.08 -28.84 33.97
N GLY A 614 -23.49 -28.92 32.71
CA GLY A 614 -22.95 -28.11 31.63
C GLY A 614 -22.15 -28.96 30.64
N GLY A 615 -21.28 -28.29 29.91
CA GLY A 615 -20.33 -28.92 29.00
C GLY A 615 -18.92 -28.41 29.26
N HIS A 616 -17.96 -29.29 28.98
CA HIS A 616 -16.54 -29.01 28.90
C HIS A 616 -16.01 -29.65 27.63
N MET A 617 -14.99 -29.03 27.06
CA MET A 617 -14.32 -29.55 25.89
C MET A 617 -12.82 -29.62 26.13
N ALA A 618 -12.15 -30.50 25.41
CA ALA A 618 -10.71 -30.52 25.30
C ALA A 618 -10.32 -30.87 23.88
N THR A 619 -9.23 -30.30 23.38
CA THR A 619 -8.75 -30.56 22.03
C THR A 619 -7.63 -31.60 22.06
N ALA A 620 -7.27 -32.11 20.88
CA ALA A 620 -6.10 -32.98 20.69
C ALA A 620 -4.74 -32.35 21.07
N PHE A 621 -4.74 -31.13 21.62
CA PHE A 621 -3.57 -30.43 22.14
C PHE A 621 -3.50 -30.39 23.67
N ASP A 622 -4.55 -30.84 24.36
CA ASP A 622 -4.64 -30.78 25.81
C ASP A 622 -4.04 -32.03 26.49
N PRO A 623 -2.93 -31.90 27.25
CA PRO A 623 -2.35 -33.01 27.99
C PRO A 623 -3.25 -33.58 29.09
N ALA A 624 -4.10 -32.77 29.71
CA ALA A 624 -4.98 -33.22 30.80
C ALA A 624 -6.02 -34.24 30.29
N HIS A 625 -6.39 -34.15 29.03
CA HIS A 625 -7.34 -35.04 28.38
C HIS A 625 -6.65 -36.07 27.49
N HIS A 626 -5.38 -36.35 27.78
CA HIS A 626 -4.56 -37.32 27.07
C HIS A 626 -4.48 -37.03 25.56
N TYR A 627 -4.49 -35.74 25.19
CA TYR A 627 -4.38 -35.26 23.81
C TYR A 627 -5.47 -35.80 22.88
N ARG A 628 -6.71 -35.83 23.37
CA ARG A 628 -7.90 -36.26 22.61
C ARG A 628 -8.85 -35.09 22.41
N ASN A 629 -9.56 -35.09 21.28
CA ASN A 629 -10.75 -34.27 21.15
C ASN A 629 -11.82 -34.88 22.07
N VAL A 630 -12.21 -34.15 23.11
CA VAL A 630 -13.17 -34.57 24.14
C VAL A 630 -14.29 -33.55 24.20
N ILE A 631 -15.53 -34.02 24.23
CA ILE A 631 -16.66 -33.29 24.81
C ILE A 631 -17.13 -34.06 26.03
N ASP A 632 -17.33 -33.34 27.12
CA ASP A 632 -17.67 -33.88 28.44
C ASP A 632 -18.90 -33.13 28.94
N LEU A 633 -19.99 -33.87 29.13
CA LEU A 633 -21.33 -33.31 29.24
C LEU A 633 -22.09 -33.90 30.41
N GLY A 634 -22.65 -33.04 31.26
CA GLY A 634 -23.51 -33.46 32.37
C GLY A 634 -24.89 -32.82 32.35
N LEU A 635 -25.93 -33.66 32.31
CA LEU A 635 -27.34 -33.24 32.37
C LEU A 635 -28.16 -34.13 33.31
N SER A 636 -29.34 -33.63 33.70
CA SER A 636 -30.31 -34.41 34.47
C SER A 636 -31.29 -35.22 33.60
N ASN A 637 -31.36 -34.95 32.30
CA ASN A 637 -32.22 -35.66 31.35
C ASN A 637 -31.46 -35.84 30.04
N TRP A 638 -31.43 -37.06 29.52
CA TRP A 638 -30.78 -37.43 28.25
C TRP A 638 -31.76 -37.93 27.18
N ALA A 639 -33.04 -37.55 27.29
CA ALA A 639 -34.07 -37.97 26.34
C ALA A 639 -33.81 -37.45 24.91
N GLU A 640 -33.96 -38.33 23.92
CA GLU A 640 -33.73 -38.00 22.51
C GLU A 640 -34.60 -36.85 22.01
N ASN A 641 -35.83 -36.70 22.52
CA ASN A 641 -36.77 -35.67 22.09
C ASN A 641 -36.55 -34.32 22.78
N ASP A 642 -35.71 -34.24 23.80
CA ASP A 642 -35.38 -32.99 24.50
C ASP A 642 -34.33 -32.21 23.69
N PRO A 643 -34.65 -31.01 23.15
CA PRO A 643 -33.68 -30.25 22.35
C PRO A 643 -32.43 -29.86 23.13
N THR A 644 -32.50 -29.72 24.45
CA THR A 644 -31.38 -29.30 25.30
C THR A 644 -30.23 -30.28 25.23
N THR A 645 -30.52 -31.58 25.16
CA THR A 645 -29.50 -32.66 25.12
C THR A 645 -28.71 -32.61 23.82
N ARG A 646 -29.40 -32.32 22.72
CA ARG A 646 -28.80 -32.17 21.39
C ARG A 646 -28.01 -30.87 21.29
N ASP A 647 -28.58 -29.77 21.77
CA ASP A 647 -27.99 -28.43 21.68
C ASP A 647 -26.71 -28.32 22.51
N VAL A 648 -26.65 -28.85 23.74
CA VAL A 648 -25.39 -28.82 24.52
C VAL A 648 -24.29 -29.66 23.85
N THR A 649 -24.65 -30.81 23.27
CA THR A 649 -23.68 -31.69 22.62
C THR A 649 -23.10 -31.06 21.36
N SER A 650 -23.94 -30.40 20.54
CA SER A 650 -23.48 -29.72 19.33
C SER A 650 -22.73 -28.42 19.63
N HIS A 651 -23.05 -27.75 20.74
CA HIS A 651 -22.33 -26.59 21.25
C HIS A 651 -20.88 -26.95 21.61
N GLU A 652 -20.65 -27.97 22.42
CA GLU A 652 -19.28 -28.37 22.79
C GLU A 652 -18.45 -28.84 21.58
N MET A 653 -19.12 -29.48 20.60
CA MET A 653 -18.45 -29.85 19.35
C MET A 653 -18.03 -28.61 18.54
N ALA A 654 -18.75 -27.49 18.64
CA ALA A 654 -18.36 -26.24 17.99
C ALA A 654 -17.05 -25.68 18.56
N HIS A 655 -16.82 -25.86 19.86
CA HIS A 655 -15.57 -25.44 20.50
C HIS A 655 -14.37 -26.27 20.05
N ILE A 656 -14.56 -27.56 19.74
CA ILE A 656 -13.50 -28.34 19.10
C ILE A 656 -13.11 -27.68 17.77
N VAL A 657 -14.07 -27.27 16.94
CA VAL A 657 -13.76 -26.55 15.70
C VAL A 657 -12.99 -25.26 15.99
N GLU A 658 -13.50 -24.45 16.90
CA GLU A 658 -12.92 -23.17 17.25
C GLU A 658 -11.47 -23.25 17.73
N PHE A 659 -11.18 -24.20 18.63
CA PHE A 659 -9.90 -24.28 19.33
C PHE A 659 -8.90 -25.25 18.71
N SER A 660 -9.29 -25.98 17.65
CA SER A 660 -8.42 -26.99 17.01
C SER A 660 -8.40 -26.98 15.48
N ALA A 661 -9.19 -26.13 14.81
CA ALA A 661 -9.25 -26.11 13.34
C ALA A 661 -7.88 -25.92 12.69
N ASN A 662 -7.66 -26.63 11.58
CA ASN A 662 -6.42 -26.59 10.79
C ASN A 662 -5.13 -26.93 11.59
N GLY A 663 -5.25 -27.71 12.66
CA GLY A 663 -4.13 -28.19 13.46
C GLY A 663 -3.56 -27.12 14.39
N MET A 664 -4.32 -26.07 14.64
CA MET A 664 -3.95 -24.93 15.48
C MET A 664 -4.55 -25.09 16.87
N SER A 665 -3.78 -24.78 17.91
CA SER A 665 -4.28 -24.73 19.28
C SER A 665 -4.67 -23.30 19.66
N GLY A 666 -5.89 -23.12 20.18
CA GLY A 666 -6.41 -21.81 20.60
C GLY A 666 -7.35 -21.18 19.58
N SER A 667 -7.99 -20.07 19.96
CA SER A 667 -8.86 -19.26 19.10
C SER A 667 -8.57 -17.78 19.35
N PRO A 668 -7.99 -17.04 18.40
CA PRO A 668 -7.71 -15.63 18.58
C PRO A 668 -8.99 -14.78 18.53
N ALA A 669 -10.11 -15.35 18.05
CA ALA A 669 -11.41 -14.68 17.98
C ALA A 669 -12.28 -14.87 19.23
N PHE A 670 -11.91 -15.79 20.14
CA PHE A 670 -12.74 -16.14 21.29
C PHE A 670 -13.04 -14.93 22.18
N ASP A 671 -12.07 -14.04 22.40
CA ASP A 671 -12.26 -12.84 23.22
C ASP A 671 -13.27 -11.82 22.61
N LEU A 672 -13.49 -11.89 21.30
CA LEU A 672 -14.46 -11.01 20.62
C LEU A 672 -15.88 -11.54 20.69
N TRP A 673 -16.05 -12.84 20.46
CA TRP A 673 -17.38 -13.41 20.35
C TRP A 673 -17.81 -14.20 21.59
N GLY A 674 -16.89 -14.56 22.48
CA GLY A 674 -17.12 -15.39 23.66
C GLY A 674 -17.71 -16.78 23.35
N ASP A 675 -18.08 -17.48 24.42
CA ASP A 675 -18.51 -18.87 24.38
C ASP A 675 -19.55 -19.20 23.27
N SER A 676 -20.66 -18.47 23.16
CA SER A 676 -21.77 -19.06 22.40
C SER A 676 -21.97 -18.58 20.96
N LYS A 677 -21.31 -17.50 20.48
CA LYS A 677 -21.74 -16.88 19.20
C LYS A 677 -21.26 -17.64 17.97
N TRP A 678 -20.05 -18.17 18.01
CA TRP A 678 -19.57 -19.11 17.00
C TRP A 678 -20.39 -20.41 17.04
N ALA A 679 -20.63 -20.95 18.24
CA ALA A 679 -21.43 -22.16 18.42
C ALA A 679 -22.83 -22.02 17.82
N GLU A 680 -23.48 -20.86 17.97
CA GLU A 680 -24.82 -20.61 17.42
C GLU A 680 -24.90 -20.82 15.90
N ILE A 681 -23.95 -20.27 15.13
CA ILE A 681 -23.97 -20.46 13.66
C ILE A 681 -23.53 -21.87 13.27
N PHE A 682 -22.57 -22.44 13.99
CA PHE A 682 -22.13 -23.81 13.78
C PHE A 682 -23.28 -24.80 13.98
N GLN A 683 -24.07 -24.67 15.04
CA GLN A 683 -25.21 -25.56 15.32
C GLN A 683 -26.26 -25.48 14.21
N TYR A 684 -26.59 -24.26 13.76
CA TYR A 684 -27.51 -24.07 12.65
C TYR A 684 -27.02 -24.75 11.36
N ASP A 685 -25.75 -24.54 11.01
CA ASP A 685 -25.11 -25.17 9.84
C ASP A 685 -25.07 -26.70 9.96
N ALA A 686 -24.64 -27.22 11.11
CA ALA A 686 -24.49 -28.65 11.35
C ALA A 686 -25.83 -29.39 11.39
N TYR A 687 -26.88 -28.77 11.92
CA TYR A 687 -28.24 -29.35 11.87
C TYR A 687 -28.76 -29.42 10.44
N LEU A 688 -28.53 -28.39 9.60
CA LEU A 688 -28.86 -28.48 8.19
C LEU A 688 -28.03 -29.55 7.47
N GLY A 689 -26.73 -29.59 7.73
CA GLY A 689 -25.79 -30.54 7.14
C GLY A 689 -26.08 -32.00 7.47
N THR A 690 -26.66 -32.26 8.65
CA THR A 690 -27.05 -33.60 9.11
C THR A 690 -28.52 -33.93 8.85
N GLY A 691 -29.27 -33.06 8.15
CA GLY A 691 -30.67 -33.28 7.81
C GLY A 691 -31.67 -33.04 8.94
N ARG A 692 -31.23 -32.48 10.08
CA ARG A 692 -32.06 -32.12 11.24
C ARG A 692 -32.76 -30.77 11.05
N THR A 693 -33.56 -30.66 10.00
CA THR A 693 -34.21 -29.39 9.60
C THR A 693 -35.11 -28.80 10.69
N ALA A 694 -35.82 -29.62 11.46
CA ALA A 694 -36.65 -29.17 12.58
C ALA A 694 -35.82 -28.57 13.73
N ASP A 695 -34.62 -29.15 14.00
CA ASP A 695 -33.70 -28.59 14.99
C ASP A 695 -33.10 -27.27 14.48
N ALA A 696 -32.71 -27.20 13.20
CA ALA A 696 -32.20 -25.99 12.57
C ALA A 696 -33.23 -24.85 12.58
N GLU A 697 -34.49 -25.14 12.25
CA GLU A 697 -35.58 -24.15 12.25
C GLU A 697 -35.85 -23.62 13.66
N ARG A 698 -35.97 -24.51 14.66
CA ARG A 698 -36.09 -24.11 16.08
C ARG A 698 -34.94 -23.20 16.48
N PHE A 699 -33.71 -23.63 16.18
CA PHE A 699 -32.52 -22.90 16.58
C PHE A 699 -32.45 -21.52 15.93
N TYR A 700 -32.74 -21.43 14.63
CA TYR A 700 -32.84 -20.16 13.89
C TYR A 700 -33.86 -19.21 14.53
N ASN A 701 -35.07 -19.68 14.82
CA ASN A 701 -36.13 -18.87 15.42
C ASN A 701 -35.75 -18.33 16.80
N ASN A 702 -34.94 -19.08 17.55
CA ASN A 702 -34.40 -18.62 18.83
C ASN A 702 -33.25 -17.62 18.62
N ALA A 703 -32.28 -17.94 17.77
CA ALA A 703 -31.05 -17.16 17.60
C ALA A 703 -31.29 -15.81 16.90
N ILE A 704 -32.27 -15.71 15.99
CA ILE A 704 -32.55 -14.48 15.24
C ILE A 704 -33.01 -13.31 16.14
N ASN A 705 -33.50 -13.61 17.33
CA ASN A 705 -34.02 -12.64 18.29
C ASN A 705 -33.04 -12.32 19.43
N LYS A 706 -31.87 -12.98 19.49
CA LYS A 706 -30.87 -12.74 20.52
C LYS A 706 -30.07 -11.46 20.26
N THR A 707 -29.76 -10.75 21.33
CA THR A 707 -28.87 -9.59 21.32
C THR A 707 -27.90 -9.64 22.50
N ASP A 708 -26.78 -8.94 22.34
CA ASP A 708 -25.68 -8.88 23.29
C ASP A 708 -25.25 -7.43 23.54
N SER A 709 -24.43 -7.25 24.59
CA SER A 709 -23.85 -5.97 24.97
C SER A 709 -22.50 -5.68 24.31
N PHE A 710 -21.85 -6.69 23.73
CA PHE A 710 -20.56 -6.56 23.07
C PHE A 710 -20.69 -6.81 21.55
N PRO A 711 -19.98 -6.02 20.70
CA PRO A 711 -19.13 -4.88 21.05
C PRO A 711 -19.90 -3.61 21.42
N ARG A 712 -21.22 -3.60 21.22
CA ARG A 712 -22.12 -2.56 21.72
C ARG A 712 -23.48 -3.13 22.12
N ALA A 713 -24.20 -2.39 22.97
CA ALA A 713 -25.57 -2.74 23.36
C ALA A 713 -26.47 -2.97 22.14
N GLY A 714 -27.16 -4.12 22.12
CA GLY A 714 -28.09 -4.50 21.05
C GLY A 714 -27.42 -5.19 19.86
N THR A 715 -26.16 -5.61 19.99
CA THR A 715 -25.48 -6.38 18.93
C THR A 715 -26.19 -7.71 18.72
N ALA A 716 -26.62 -8.01 17.51
CA ALA A 716 -27.24 -9.28 17.16
C ALA A 716 -26.30 -10.12 16.30
N TRP A 717 -25.37 -10.86 16.93
CA TRP A 717 -24.31 -11.63 16.26
C TRP A 717 -24.84 -12.59 15.19
N PHE A 718 -25.78 -13.45 15.56
CA PHE A 718 -26.36 -14.41 14.64
C PHE A 718 -27.08 -13.70 13.47
N LYS A 719 -28.00 -12.78 13.77
CA LYS A 719 -28.85 -12.11 12.79
C LYS A 719 -28.08 -11.20 11.82
N ASN A 720 -27.17 -10.38 12.32
CA ASN A 720 -26.56 -9.30 11.54
C ASN A 720 -25.17 -9.66 10.99
N TRP A 721 -24.48 -10.62 11.59
CA TRP A 721 -23.13 -11.01 11.20
C TRP A 721 -23.08 -12.42 10.61
N PHE A 722 -23.23 -13.46 11.44
CA PHE A 722 -22.93 -14.83 11.03
C PHE A 722 -23.92 -15.39 10.00
N PHE A 723 -25.23 -15.28 10.25
CA PHE A 723 -26.24 -15.88 9.37
C PHE A 723 -26.21 -15.30 7.95
N PRO A 724 -26.14 -13.98 7.73
CA PRO A 724 -26.01 -13.45 6.38
C PRO A 724 -24.70 -13.84 5.69
N ILE A 725 -23.57 -13.88 6.41
CA ILE A 725 -22.29 -14.30 5.82
C ILE A 725 -22.39 -15.77 5.36
N TRP A 726 -22.87 -16.64 6.25
CA TRP A 726 -23.13 -18.05 5.94
C TRP A 726 -24.07 -18.21 4.73
N ARG A 727 -25.19 -17.49 4.72
CA ARG A 727 -26.21 -17.59 3.67
C ARG A 727 -25.68 -17.17 2.31
N ASP A 728 -24.94 -16.06 2.27
CA ASP A 728 -24.57 -15.37 1.03
C ASP A 728 -23.24 -15.87 0.44
N HIS A 729 -22.36 -16.48 1.26
CA HIS A 729 -20.97 -16.79 0.87
C HIS A 729 -20.60 -18.28 0.97
N GLY A 730 -21.53 -19.19 0.67
CA GLY A 730 -21.20 -20.62 0.54
C GLY A 730 -21.28 -21.44 1.83
N ARG A 731 -22.07 -21.00 2.81
CA ARG A 731 -22.47 -21.75 4.02
C ARG A 731 -21.27 -22.18 4.87
N GLY A 732 -21.22 -23.43 5.33
CA GLY A 732 -20.09 -23.95 6.11
C GLY A 732 -18.72 -23.73 5.47
N LYS A 733 -18.63 -23.54 4.13
CA LYS A 733 -17.35 -23.25 3.45
C LYS A 733 -16.75 -21.91 3.85
N VAL A 734 -17.53 -20.83 3.94
CA VAL A 734 -17.00 -19.52 4.38
C VAL A 734 -16.63 -19.55 5.86
N LEU A 735 -17.40 -20.29 6.67
CA LEU A 735 -17.09 -20.47 8.08
C LEU A 735 -15.74 -21.19 8.26
N ASN A 736 -15.47 -22.26 7.50
CA ASN A 736 -14.17 -22.93 7.53
C ASN A 736 -13.05 -22.10 6.89
N ALA A 737 -13.35 -21.33 5.84
CA ALA A 737 -12.37 -20.43 5.21
C ALA A 737 -11.81 -19.41 6.21
N PHE A 738 -12.62 -18.92 7.15
CA PHE A 738 -12.17 -18.05 8.24
C PHE A 738 -11.10 -18.72 9.12
N PHE A 739 -11.29 -19.97 9.54
CA PHE A 739 -10.26 -20.72 10.30
C PHE A 739 -9.03 -21.07 9.47
N THR A 740 -9.23 -21.34 8.17
CA THR A 740 -8.13 -21.61 7.24
C THR A 740 -7.22 -20.39 7.14
N LEU A 741 -7.79 -19.19 6.92
CA LEU A 741 -7.04 -17.94 6.86
C LEU A 741 -6.34 -17.62 8.18
N GLN A 742 -7.01 -17.82 9.32
CA GLN A 742 -6.37 -17.65 10.64
C GLN A 742 -5.12 -18.52 10.78
N SER A 743 -5.22 -19.81 10.47
CA SER A 743 -4.09 -20.74 10.60
C SER A 743 -2.92 -20.42 9.67
N ALA A 744 -3.21 -19.81 8.51
CA ALA A 744 -2.20 -19.47 7.52
C ALA A 744 -1.51 -18.13 7.81
N HIS A 745 -2.25 -17.15 8.34
CA HIS A 745 -1.78 -15.76 8.38
C HIS A 745 -1.67 -15.17 9.78
N PHE A 746 -2.49 -15.61 10.74
CA PHE A 746 -2.52 -15.00 12.07
C PHE A 746 -1.30 -15.42 12.90
N ALA A 747 -0.85 -14.53 13.80
CA ALA A 747 0.38 -14.72 14.55
C ALA A 747 0.33 -16.00 15.41
N GLN A 748 1.35 -16.86 15.25
CA GLN A 748 1.45 -18.16 15.91
C GLN A 748 2.88 -18.49 16.33
N HIS A 749 3.03 -19.35 17.33
CA HIS A 749 4.29 -19.95 17.76
C HIS A 749 4.06 -21.43 18.05
N ASN A 750 4.78 -22.32 17.36
CA ASN A 750 4.65 -23.78 17.48
C ASN A 750 3.20 -24.29 17.33
N GLY A 751 2.42 -23.72 16.41
CA GLY A 751 1.02 -24.11 16.17
C GLY A 751 0.02 -23.58 17.21
N VAL A 752 0.41 -22.62 18.04
CA VAL A 752 -0.44 -21.95 19.03
C VAL A 752 -0.56 -20.48 18.67
N TYR A 753 -1.78 -19.92 18.66
CA TYR A 753 -1.95 -18.48 18.48
C TYR A 753 -1.37 -17.70 19.65
N VAL A 754 -0.60 -16.65 19.37
CA VAL A 754 0.18 -15.93 20.40
C VAL A 754 -0.54 -14.74 21.02
N ARG A 755 -1.68 -14.35 20.47
CA ARG A 755 -2.52 -13.24 20.95
C ARG A 755 -3.94 -13.34 20.40
N ASP A 756 -4.82 -12.52 20.94
CA ASP A 756 -6.18 -12.32 20.43
C ASP A 756 -6.21 -11.33 19.26
N MET A 757 -7.26 -11.43 18.44
CA MET A 757 -7.51 -10.52 17.33
C MET A 757 -8.35 -9.32 17.75
N ASN A 758 -8.09 -8.18 17.12
CA ASN A 758 -8.94 -6.99 17.27
C ASN A 758 -10.08 -6.97 16.24
N MET A 759 -10.97 -5.98 16.31
CA MET A 759 -12.17 -5.94 15.46
C MET A 759 -11.87 -5.66 13.98
N GLY A 760 -10.82 -4.90 13.70
CA GLY A 760 -10.36 -4.68 12.32
C GLY A 760 -9.81 -5.95 11.68
N GLU A 761 -8.98 -6.70 12.42
CA GLU A 761 -8.48 -8.02 11.99
C GLU A 761 -9.63 -9.00 11.79
N PHE A 762 -10.55 -9.08 12.75
CA PHE A 762 -11.75 -9.91 12.64
C PHE A 762 -12.52 -9.67 11.34
N VAL A 763 -12.82 -8.40 11.03
CA VAL A 763 -13.53 -8.04 9.81
C VAL A 763 -12.69 -8.29 8.56
N HIS A 764 -11.38 -8.06 8.61
CA HIS A 764 -10.47 -8.33 7.50
C HIS A 764 -10.42 -9.82 7.13
N PHE A 765 -10.25 -10.70 8.12
CA PHE A 765 -10.22 -12.16 7.92
C PHE A 765 -11.56 -12.69 7.43
N TRP A 766 -12.69 -12.22 7.98
CA TRP A 766 -14.02 -12.58 7.46
C TRP A 766 -14.25 -12.07 6.03
N SER A 767 -13.72 -10.89 5.69
CA SER A 767 -13.82 -10.35 4.33
C SER A 767 -13.04 -11.22 3.34
N GLY A 768 -11.83 -11.64 3.72
CA GLY A 768 -11.04 -12.62 2.95
C GLY A 768 -11.76 -13.96 2.79
N ALA A 769 -12.34 -14.49 3.87
CA ALA A 769 -13.08 -15.74 3.85
C ALA A 769 -14.31 -15.67 2.91
N ALA A 770 -15.00 -14.54 2.91
CA ALA A 770 -16.18 -14.30 2.07
C ALA A 770 -15.85 -13.86 0.64
N GLY A 771 -14.59 -13.46 0.37
CA GLY A 771 -14.13 -12.90 -0.89
C GLY A 771 -14.64 -11.49 -1.20
N VAL A 772 -15.26 -10.79 -0.24
CA VAL A 772 -15.84 -9.46 -0.39
C VAL A 772 -15.62 -8.58 0.84
N ASP A 773 -15.55 -7.26 0.67
CA ASP A 773 -15.44 -6.33 1.80
C ASP A 773 -16.70 -6.34 2.69
N LEU A 774 -16.57 -6.85 3.92
CA LEU A 774 -17.66 -6.95 4.88
C LEU A 774 -17.79 -5.74 5.81
N LYS A 775 -17.01 -4.66 5.62
CA LYS A 775 -17.06 -3.45 6.48
C LYS A 775 -18.48 -2.88 6.62
N ALA A 776 -19.25 -2.80 5.54
CA ALA A 776 -20.63 -2.29 5.59
C ALA A 776 -21.54 -3.17 6.46
N ARG A 777 -21.36 -4.50 6.38
CA ARG A 777 -22.06 -5.46 7.23
C ARG A 777 -21.61 -5.33 8.68
N ALA A 778 -20.31 -5.17 8.92
CA ALA A 778 -19.74 -4.99 10.26
C ALA A 778 -20.26 -3.70 10.90
N THR A 779 -20.37 -2.62 10.13
CA THR A 779 -20.96 -1.34 10.57
C THR A 779 -22.40 -1.53 11.04
N THR A 780 -23.18 -2.34 10.32
CA THR A 780 -24.55 -2.67 10.69
C THR A 780 -24.60 -3.53 11.95
N ALA A 781 -23.78 -4.57 12.01
CA ALA A 781 -23.77 -5.55 13.11
C ALA A 781 -23.23 -4.95 14.42
N PHE A 782 -22.11 -4.23 14.36
CA PHE A 782 -21.28 -3.86 15.50
C PHE A 782 -21.16 -2.35 15.72
N GLY A 783 -21.57 -1.54 14.75
CA GLY A 783 -21.16 -0.14 14.67
C GLY A 783 -19.75 -0.02 14.10
N TRP A 784 -19.31 1.20 13.84
CA TRP A 784 -17.99 1.43 13.23
C TRP A 784 -17.30 2.70 13.76
N PRO A 785 -16.80 2.68 15.01
CA PRO A 785 -15.98 3.76 15.54
C PRO A 785 -14.67 3.91 14.76
N SER A 786 -14.02 5.08 14.89
CA SER A 786 -12.73 5.37 14.24
C SER A 786 -11.62 4.39 14.64
N GLU A 787 -11.72 3.78 15.82
CA GLU A 787 -10.81 2.72 16.26
C GLU A 787 -10.86 1.50 15.34
N TYR A 788 -12.06 1.02 14.98
CA TYR A 788 -12.21 -0.16 14.10
C TYR A 788 -11.77 0.17 12.67
N GLU A 789 -11.94 1.42 12.25
CA GLU A 789 -11.40 1.91 10.99
C GLU A 789 -9.88 1.86 10.97
N ALA A 790 -9.22 2.34 12.03
CA ALA A 790 -7.77 2.28 12.15
C ALA A 790 -7.26 0.83 12.21
N GLN A 791 -7.91 -0.01 13.02
CA GLN A 791 -7.60 -1.44 13.11
C GLN A 791 -7.77 -2.16 11.76
N LEU A 792 -8.82 -1.86 10.99
CA LEU A 792 -9.05 -2.49 9.68
C LEU A 792 -8.00 -2.06 8.66
N ARG A 793 -7.60 -0.78 8.69
CA ARG A 793 -6.49 -0.30 7.84
C ARG A 793 -5.19 -1.00 8.19
N GLN A 794 -4.89 -1.12 9.50
CA GLN A 794 -3.69 -1.82 9.95
C GLN A 794 -3.73 -3.31 9.60
N ALA A 795 -4.86 -3.99 9.78
CA ALA A 795 -5.00 -5.40 9.42
C ALA A 795 -4.73 -5.65 7.93
N ARG A 796 -5.16 -4.73 7.03
CA ARG A 796 -4.86 -4.83 5.60
C ARG A 796 -3.36 -4.67 5.27
N LEU A 797 -2.62 -3.96 6.11
CA LEU A 797 -1.17 -3.81 5.99
C LEU A 797 -0.42 -5.00 6.59
N ASP A 798 -0.89 -5.51 7.73
CA ASP A 798 -0.28 -6.62 8.45
C ASP A 798 -0.49 -7.96 7.73
N TYR A 799 -1.63 -8.13 7.04
CA TYR A 799 -2.02 -9.34 6.33
C TYR A 799 -2.34 -9.09 4.84
N PRO A 800 -1.38 -8.56 4.06
CA PRO A 800 -1.62 -8.13 2.69
C PRO A 800 -1.99 -9.28 1.73
N ASP A 801 -1.66 -10.52 2.12
CA ASP A 801 -1.99 -11.72 1.36
C ASP A 801 -3.49 -12.09 1.43
N ILE A 802 -4.26 -11.51 2.37
CA ILE A 802 -5.70 -11.70 2.48
C ILE A 802 -6.40 -10.69 1.57
N THR A 803 -6.86 -11.15 0.40
CA THR A 803 -7.48 -10.31 -0.63
C THR A 803 -8.97 -10.58 -0.79
N TYR A 804 -9.73 -9.55 -1.18
CA TYR A 804 -11.17 -9.61 -1.43
C TYR A 804 -11.62 -8.43 -2.29
N ALA A 805 -12.73 -8.59 -3.01
CA ALA A 805 -13.26 -7.52 -3.86
C ALA A 805 -13.72 -6.32 -3.01
N SER A 806 -13.36 -5.10 -3.44
CA SER A 806 -13.94 -3.89 -2.86
C SER A 806 -15.44 -3.85 -3.14
N ALA A 807 -16.22 -3.38 -2.17
CA ALA A 807 -17.65 -3.20 -2.39
C ALA A 807 -17.86 -2.26 -3.59
N ALA A 808 -18.64 -2.69 -4.58
CA ALA A 808 -19.10 -1.80 -5.64
C ALA A 808 -19.81 -0.61 -4.98
N ALA A 809 -19.32 0.59 -5.28
CA ALA A 809 -19.81 1.85 -4.72
C ALA A 809 -21.27 2.14 -5.09
#